data_AF-A0A0S8GJM9-F1
#
_entry.id   AF-A0A0S8GJM9-F1
#
_cell.length_a   1.000
_cell.length_b   1.000
_cell.length_c   1.000
_cell.angle_alpha   90.00
_cell.angle_beta   90.00
_cell.angle_gamma   90.00
#
_symmetry.space_group_name_H-M   'P 1'
#
loop_
_entity.id
_entity.type
_entity.pdbx_description
1 polymer ?
#
loop_
_entity_poly.entity_id
_entity_poly.type
_entity_poly.pdbx_seq_one_letter_code
_entity_poly.pdbx_strand_id
1 'polypeptide(L)'
;MKHTENRSTPYLHSGWVIANHILVSFHVAFISSILSIPAELYGTAVLRFVFFSSETIISALFWLITFHTGVAVHEMGHYLRAVKLNALKENLLPAAKKRRAQPLVRRFLWYCSMFFRIPYGAFPGVKREGLTYYPDAPFNLSVAAAGPMTSRTLAFIMLPLAIVLLVVGLSVQFELGIYIGRLFLGIGAVGLLDFLLADPGKYREFRQREALAAGQADKTGGSESTWLSTAKNIKEMMIKTRIQEITLPDGELLRAPWQFRNCGMGGRHTEKEYPESNISFQELMFVPLCAHDYEEAQMITITLQTRLKEIIENEEGARVMGIGLEGGLAPFVSKGSQDRIPEQRTWRMAVQAIKESGYVPGKDIVIAYDHAASELSNAYREEFKQADCVGMYYFWRSEEKVTMSRDQLIELYKQSIDTVPAVSFEDSFAEDDYEGWRLLMQALGGKVFVIGDDLVTTKDTVIEESADRKLINTALIKANQIGTLSETMLAILVALGKGLEIVVSHRSKSPNDDMEAQIALSANALGLKTGGGANTERLFKYGAVTKIMKDMKKTISAQLSDKDDSHVKDTMDDLVITDIIAYEEPTNAGIPTVGVEVYAGVAGSKKYRKILKFTGSTPLGTSAGTGEAIHLVDSIIERSEVVDCHRDLFAEQPDKTFAFRKEVTAEHVRKTNDSELVSLWHRAQRYKGKGCQNAVDNVLTRIAPEFIGKKVSDFSSILAVDQKLLLLEKETAVSRSKLGKNAQENQLVDIMQRKGNLGMNAILSVSLAVSRLIAHVRGKDLWQLLREEMEEAMAKVILDNGGREILAECLSDPTFKKVQSDKNGTWQTLVRNVHFEDLVRCLQKVAQRRATKNATLYQALRKHMPIYGS
;
A
#
# COMPACT_ATOMS: atom_id res chain seq x y z
N MET A 1 -25.07 14.05 -1.39
CA MET A 1 -25.98 13.89 -2.54
C MET A 1 -26.71 12.57 -2.39
N LYS A 2 -28.04 12.58 -2.33
CA LYS A 2 -28.87 11.37 -2.27
C LYS A 2 -28.68 10.61 -3.59
N HIS A 3 -28.06 9.44 -3.52
CA HIS A 3 -27.98 8.55 -4.67
C HIS A 3 -29.38 8.08 -5.03
N THR A 4 -29.81 8.48 -6.21
CA THR A 4 -30.91 7.89 -6.95
C THR A 4 -30.57 6.42 -7.21
N GLU A 5 -31.26 5.53 -6.51
CA GLU A 5 -31.35 4.12 -6.87
C GLU A 5 -31.89 4.02 -8.29
N ASN A 6 -31.00 3.82 -9.26
CA ASN A 6 -31.40 3.36 -10.57
C ASN A 6 -31.73 1.87 -10.44
N ARG A 7 -32.97 1.57 -10.04
CA ARG A 7 -33.54 0.22 -10.08
C ARG A 7 -33.70 -0.20 -11.55
N SER A 8 -32.65 -0.80 -12.09
CA SER A 8 -32.79 -1.81 -13.13
C SER A 8 -32.43 -3.17 -12.53
N THR A 9 -33.17 -3.57 -11.49
CA THR A 9 -33.27 -4.98 -11.12
C THR A 9 -33.88 -5.73 -12.31
N PRO A 10 -33.20 -6.70 -12.93
CA PRO A 10 -33.83 -7.56 -13.91
C PRO A 10 -35.00 -8.28 -13.24
N TYR A 11 -36.19 -8.19 -13.82
CA TYR A 11 -37.46 -8.66 -13.26
C TYR A 11 -37.59 -10.19 -13.03
N LEU A 12 -36.50 -10.95 -13.12
CA LEU A 12 -36.52 -12.41 -13.00
C LEU A 12 -35.53 -12.86 -11.92
N HIS A 13 -35.99 -12.81 -10.68
CA HIS A 13 -35.31 -13.41 -9.54
C HIS A 13 -35.25 -14.95 -9.71
N SER A 14 -34.14 -15.50 -9.26
CA SER A 14 -33.56 -16.87 -9.29
C SER A 14 -34.45 -18.12 -9.14
N GLY A 15 -35.78 -18.05 -9.07
CA GLY A 15 -36.67 -19.21 -8.95
C GLY A 15 -37.19 -19.81 -10.27
N TRP A 16 -37.00 -19.13 -11.41
CA TRP A 16 -37.67 -19.50 -12.67
C TRP A 16 -36.88 -20.44 -13.58
N VAL A 17 -35.58 -20.66 -13.35
CA VAL A 17 -34.77 -21.48 -14.26
C VAL A 17 -35.31 -22.91 -14.33
N ILE A 18 -35.55 -23.57 -13.19
CA ILE A 18 -36.10 -24.94 -13.18
C ILE A 18 -37.57 -24.96 -13.57
N ALA A 19 -38.36 -23.94 -13.17
CA ALA A 19 -39.73 -23.81 -13.64
C ALA A 19 -39.78 -23.74 -15.18
N ASN A 20 -38.84 -23.03 -15.80
CA ASN A 20 -38.68 -22.98 -17.25
C ASN A 20 -38.21 -24.31 -17.83
N HIS A 21 -37.27 -25.02 -17.18
CA HIS A 21 -36.86 -26.36 -17.63
C HIS A 21 -38.05 -27.32 -17.64
N ILE A 22 -38.84 -27.33 -16.57
CA ILE A 22 -40.03 -28.17 -16.42
C ILE A 22 -41.09 -27.77 -17.47
N LEU A 23 -41.36 -26.47 -17.60
CA LEU A 23 -42.38 -25.94 -18.51
C LEU A 23 -42.02 -26.19 -19.98
N VAL A 24 -40.78 -25.91 -20.37
CA VAL A 24 -40.30 -26.15 -21.74
C VAL A 24 -40.30 -27.64 -22.04
N SER A 25 -39.80 -28.47 -21.12
CA SER A 25 -39.83 -29.93 -21.28
C SER A 25 -41.25 -30.44 -21.48
N PHE A 26 -42.22 -29.87 -20.75
CA PHE A 26 -43.63 -30.20 -20.90
C PHE A 26 -44.13 -29.83 -22.30
N HIS A 27 -43.92 -28.58 -22.73
CA HIS A 27 -44.35 -28.14 -24.06
C HIS A 27 -43.71 -28.96 -25.17
N VAL A 28 -42.39 -29.21 -25.13
CA VAL A 28 -41.71 -29.96 -26.18
C VAL A 28 -42.15 -31.42 -26.20
N ALA A 29 -42.29 -32.07 -25.05
CA ALA A 29 -42.71 -33.48 -24.99
C ALA A 29 -44.13 -33.68 -25.56
N PHE A 30 -45.07 -32.82 -25.17
CA PHE A 30 -46.47 -32.93 -25.58
C PHE A 30 -46.74 -32.35 -26.98
N ILE A 31 -46.13 -31.23 -27.38
CA ILE A 31 -46.27 -30.72 -28.75
C ILE A 31 -45.62 -31.67 -29.73
N SER A 32 -44.44 -32.22 -29.45
CA SER A 32 -43.78 -33.14 -30.37
C SER A 32 -44.51 -34.48 -30.54
N SER A 33 -45.45 -34.82 -29.65
CA SER A 33 -46.31 -36.00 -29.80
C SER A 33 -47.18 -35.98 -31.05
N ILE A 34 -47.41 -34.79 -31.64
CA ILE A 34 -48.10 -34.67 -32.93
C ILE A 34 -47.35 -35.39 -34.06
N LEU A 35 -46.04 -35.55 -33.93
CA LEU A 35 -45.20 -36.27 -34.90
C LEU A 35 -45.41 -37.79 -34.85
N SER A 36 -46.15 -38.27 -33.86
CA SER A 36 -46.49 -39.68 -33.66
C SER A 36 -47.99 -39.96 -33.88
N ILE A 37 -48.75 -39.01 -34.44
CA ILE A 37 -50.19 -39.18 -34.70
C ILE A 37 -50.42 -40.19 -35.84
N PRO A 38 -51.27 -41.22 -35.64
CA PRO A 38 -51.76 -42.06 -36.72
C PRO A 38 -52.53 -41.25 -37.77
N ALA A 39 -52.31 -41.56 -39.06
CA ALA A 39 -52.88 -40.82 -40.20
C ALA A 39 -54.43 -40.75 -40.27
N GLU A 40 -55.12 -41.50 -39.41
CA GLU A 40 -56.58 -41.63 -39.37
C GLU A 40 -57.26 -40.69 -38.35
N LEU A 41 -56.50 -39.99 -37.49
CA LEU A 41 -57.05 -39.16 -36.42
C LEU A 41 -57.17 -37.68 -36.83
N TYR A 42 -58.36 -37.10 -36.63
CA TYR A 42 -58.66 -35.68 -36.93
C TYR A 42 -59.50 -35.03 -35.82
N GLY A 43 -59.46 -33.69 -35.75
CA GLY A 43 -60.28 -32.90 -34.81
C GLY A 43 -60.00 -33.20 -33.34
N THR A 44 -61.06 -33.40 -32.53
CA THR A 44 -60.95 -33.65 -31.07
C THR A 44 -60.29 -34.99 -30.74
N ALA A 45 -60.22 -35.93 -31.69
CA ALA A 45 -59.54 -37.21 -31.51
C ALA A 45 -58.02 -37.05 -31.34
N VAL A 46 -57.42 -36.03 -31.96
CA VAL A 46 -56.00 -35.69 -31.78
C VAL A 46 -55.71 -35.29 -30.34
N LEU A 47 -56.55 -34.47 -29.73
CA LEU A 47 -56.39 -34.09 -28.32
C LEU A 47 -56.52 -35.29 -27.37
N ARG A 48 -57.42 -36.23 -27.68
CA ARG A 48 -57.53 -37.49 -26.92
C ARG A 48 -56.28 -38.36 -27.07
N PHE A 49 -55.67 -38.40 -28.25
CA PHE A 49 -54.41 -39.09 -28.48
C PHE A 49 -53.27 -38.47 -27.66
N VAL A 50 -53.11 -37.15 -27.69
CA VAL A 50 -52.02 -36.46 -26.98
C VAL A 50 -52.15 -36.54 -25.45
N PHE A 51 -53.37 -36.45 -24.91
CA PHE A 51 -53.58 -36.30 -23.46
C PHE A 51 -54.19 -37.52 -22.75
N PHE A 52 -54.81 -38.46 -23.45
CA PHE A 52 -55.52 -39.60 -22.84
C PHE A 52 -55.15 -40.97 -23.43
N SER A 53 -54.01 -41.10 -24.12
CA SER A 53 -53.55 -42.37 -24.69
C SER A 53 -52.25 -42.87 -24.05
N SER A 54 -51.71 -44.00 -24.54
CA SER A 54 -50.37 -44.47 -24.19
C SER A 54 -49.28 -43.43 -24.52
N GLU A 55 -49.53 -42.56 -25.51
CA GLU A 55 -48.65 -41.46 -25.88
C GLU A 55 -48.50 -40.42 -24.77
N THR A 56 -49.53 -40.24 -23.93
CA THR A 56 -49.46 -39.40 -22.74
C THR A 56 -48.38 -39.90 -21.78
N ILE A 57 -48.27 -41.21 -21.61
CA ILE A 57 -47.28 -41.83 -20.71
C ILE A 57 -45.88 -41.63 -21.28
N ILE A 58 -45.70 -41.82 -22.60
CA ILE A 58 -44.42 -41.60 -23.28
C ILE A 58 -44.00 -40.13 -23.18
N SER A 59 -44.92 -39.20 -23.43
CA SER A 59 -44.69 -37.76 -23.32
C SER A 59 -44.38 -37.33 -21.88
N ALA A 60 -45.04 -37.93 -20.88
CA ALA A 60 -44.72 -37.70 -19.47
C ALA A 60 -43.33 -38.23 -19.08
N LEU A 61 -42.92 -39.39 -19.62
CA LEU A 61 -41.56 -39.92 -19.43
C LEU A 61 -40.51 -39.02 -20.10
N PHE A 62 -40.78 -38.55 -21.32
CA PHE A 62 -39.88 -37.62 -22.02
C PHE A 62 -39.77 -36.30 -21.28
N TRP A 63 -40.89 -35.78 -20.78
CA TRP A 63 -40.91 -34.61 -19.91
C TRP A 63 -39.96 -34.80 -18.71
N LEU A 64 -40.11 -35.91 -17.98
CA LEU A 64 -39.29 -36.26 -16.82
C LEU A 64 -37.79 -36.33 -17.16
N ILE A 65 -37.44 -37.07 -18.20
CA ILE A 65 -36.05 -37.26 -18.63
C ILE A 65 -35.44 -35.92 -19.06
N THR A 66 -36.20 -35.11 -19.79
CA THR A 66 -35.71 -33.87 -20.38
C THR A 66 -35.35 -32.84 -19.31
N PHE A 67 -36.25 -32.54 -18.38
CA PHE A 67 -35.95 -31.54 -17.36
C PHE A 67 -34.86 -32.04 -16.39
N HIS A 68 -34.88 -33.35 -16.06
CA HIS A 68 -33.85 -33.96 -15.21
C HIS A 68 -32.47 -33.80 -15.85
N THR A 69 -32.37 -34.10 -17.15
CA THR A 69 -31.12 -33.99 -17.91
C THR A 69 -30.62 -32.56 -17.94
N GLY A 70 -31.51 -31.58 -18.18
CA GLY A 70 -31.14 -30.16 -18.20
C GLY A 70 -30.55 -29.69 -16.87
N VAL A 71 -31.26 -29.96 -15.75
CA VAL A 71 -30.78 -29.59 -14.40
C VAL A 71 -29.48 -30.30 -14.06
N ALA A 72 -29.40 -31.61 -14.31
CA ALA A 72 -28.21 -32.39 -14.02
C ALA A 72 -26.97 -31.87 -14.76
N VAL A 73 -27.10 -31.66 -16.07
CA VAL A 73 -25.98 -31.26 -16.93
C VAL A 73 -25.50 -29.84 -16.63
N HIS A 74 -26.42 -28.89 -16.39
CA HIS A 74 -26.08 -27.52 -16.01
C HIS A 74 -25.25 -27.47 -14.73
N GLU A 75 -25.76 -28.09 -13.66
CA GLU A 75 -25.13 -28.10 -12.34
C GLU A 75 -23.84 -28.91 -12.31
N MET A 76 -23.76 -29.99 -13.09
CA MET A 76 -22.50 -30.71 -13.30
C MET A 76 -21.43 -29.79 -13.91
N GLY A 77 -21.81 -28.91 -14.84
CA GLY A 77 -20.91 -27.91 -15.43
C GLY A 77 -20.31 -26.98 -14.38
N HIS A 78 -21.15 -26.40 -13.52
CA HIS A 78 -20.73 -25.58 -12.39
C HIS A 78 -19.79 -26.32 -11.45
N TYR A 79 -20.21 -27.50 -10.97
CA TYR A 79 -19.45 -28.28 -10.01
C TYR A 79 -18.08 -28.70 -10.55
N LEU A 80 -18.02 -29.25 -11.77
CA LEU A 80 -16.77 -29.72 -12.36
C LEU A 80 -15.80 -28.58 -12.65
N ARG A 81 -16.31 -27.39 -12.98
CA ARG A 81 -15.49 -26.19 -13.12
C ARG A 81 -14.95 -25.72 -11.77
N ALA A 82 -15.77 -25.72 -10.72
CA ALA A 82 -15.31 -25.39 -9.37
C ALA A 82 -14.18 -26.32 -8.91
N VAL A 83 -14.30 -27.64 -9.15
CA VAL A 83 -13.23 -28.61 -8.86
C VAL A 83 -11.96 -28.33 -9.69
N LYS A 84 -12.10 -27.91 -10.96
CA LYS A 84 -10.95 -27.58 -11.82
C LYS A 84 -10.19 -26.35 -11.33
N LEU A 85 -10.90 -25.37 -10.79
CA LEU A 85 -10.34 -24.09 -10.38
C LEU A 85 -9.97 -24.03 -8.90
N ASN A 86 -10.06 -25.16 -8.19
CA ASN A 86 -9.87 -25.20 -6.74
C ASN A 86 -10.84 -24.27 -5.98
N ALA A 87 -12.00 -24.00 -6.57
CA ALA A 87 -13.00 -23.07 -6.03
C ALA A 87 -14.10 -23.80 -5.23
N LEU A 88 -13.99 -25.12 -5.02
CA LEU A 88 -14.90 -25.87 -4.15
C LEU A 88 -14.43 -25.72 -2.69
N LYS A 89 -15.32 -25.74 -1.71
CA LYS A 89 -14.95 -25.70 -0.28
C LYS A 89 -13.89 -26.74 0.10
N GLU A 90 -13.00 -26.37 1.03
CA GLU A 90 -11.81 -27.14 1.40
C GLU A 90 -12.13 -28.55 1.91
N ASN A 91 -13.25 -28.74 2.59
CA ASN A 91 -13.68 -30.06 3.08
C ASN A 91 -14.08 -31.04 1.96
N LEU A 92 -14.50 -30.55 0.79
CA LEU A 92 -14.99 -31.35 -0.34
C LEU A 92 -13.97 -31.46 -1.47
N LEU A 93 -13.10 -30.45 -1.61
CA LEU A 93 -12.15 -30.32 -2.73
C LEU A 93 -11.16 -31.50 -2.84
N PRO A 94 -10.52 -32.01 -1.77
CA PRO A 94 -9.59 -33.13 -1.86
C PRO A 94 -10.25 -34.41 -2.39
N ALA A 95 -11.45 -34.72 -1.91
CA ALA A 95 -12.21 -35.89 -2.34
C ALA A 95 -12.65 -35.76 -3.82
N ALA A 96 -13.13 -34.57 -4.22
CA ALA A 96 -13.54 -34.30 -5.59
C ALA A 96 -12.35 -34.34 -6.58
N LYS A 97 -11.19 -33.78 -6.21
CA LYS A 97 -9.95 -33.88 -7.00
C LYS A 97 -9.51 -35.33 -7.16
N LYS A 98 -9.50 -36.10 -6.07
CA LYS A 98 -9.14 -37.52 -6.10
C LYS A 98 -10.04 -38.31 -7.06
N ARG A 99 -11.37 -38.08 -7.01
CA ARG A 99 -12.33 -38.73 -7.93
C ARG A 99 -12.15 -38.29 -9.38
N ARG A 100 -11.85 -37.01 -9.62
CA ARG A 100 -11.58 -36.50 -10.97
C ARG A 100 -10.31 -37.06 -11.58
N ALA A 101 -9.29 -37.36 -10.77
CA ALA A 101 -8.04 -37.96 -11.22
C ALA A 101 -8.12 -39.47 -11.49
N GLN A 102 -9.23 -40.13 -11.16
CA GLN A 102 -9.38 -41.58 -11.37
C GLN A 102 -9.48 -41.98 -12.86
N PRO A 103 -9.21 -43.26 -13.19
CA PRO A 103 -9.42 -43.81 -14.53
C PRO A 103 -10.86 -43.66 -15.02
N LEU A 104 -11.03 -43.68 -16.35
CA LEU A 104 -12.29 -43.38 -17.04
C LEU A 104 -13.51 -44.10 -16.45
N VAL A 105 -13.39 -45.39 -16.14
CA VAL A 105 -14.51 -46.20 -15.62
C VAL A 105 -15.02 -45.68 -14.27
N ARG A 106 -14.14 -45.37 -13.32
CA ARG A 106 -14.56 -44.86 -12.00
C ARG A 106 -15.04 -43.41 -12.08
N ARG A 107 -14.46 -42.63 -13.00
CA ARG A 107 -14.91 -41.27 -13.29
C ARG A 107 -16.31 -41.26 -13.89
N PHE A 108 -16.61 -42.20 -14.78
CA PHE A 108 -17.93 -42.39 -15.36
C PHE A 108 -18.97 -42.72 -14.29
N LEU A 109 -18.68 -43.67 -13.39
CA LEU A 109 -19.55 -43.98 -12.25
C LEU A 109 -19.82 -42.75 -11.36
N TRP A 110 -18.81 -41.90 -11.18
CA TRP A 110 -18.95 -40.64 -10.45
C TRP A 110 -19.86 -39.64 -11.18
N TYR A 111 -19.72 -39.50 -12.51
CA TYR A 111 -20.60 -38.67 -13.32
C TYR A 111 -22.04 -39.19 -13.35
N CYS A 112 -22.25 -40.51 -13.43
CA CYS A 112 -23.58 -41.10 -13.28
C CYS A 112 -24.18 -40.78 -11.92
N SER A 113 -23.39 -40.89 -10.85
CA SER A 113 -23.83 -40.52 -9.51
C SER A 113 -24.19 -39.03 -9.39
N MET A 114 -23.51 -38.15 -10.11
CA MET A 114 -23.86 -36.72 -10.18
C MET A 114 -25.20 -36.55 -10.90
N PHE A 115 -25.31 -37.12 -12.10
CA PHE A 115 -26.50 -37.01 -12.95
C PHE A 115 -27.79 -37.40 -12.19
N PHE A 116 -27.78 -38.54 -11.50
CA PHE A 116 -28.98 -39.01 -10.79
C PHE A 116 -29.26 -38.27 -9.48
N ARG A 117 -28.26 -37.73 -8.78
CA ARG A 117 -28.45 -37.17 -7.42
C ARG A 117 -28.62 -35.66 -7.40
N ILE A 118 -28.05 -34.94 -8.36
CA ILE A 118 -28.05 -33.48 -8.39
C ILE A 118 -29.46 -32.90 -8.53
N PRO A 119 -30.33 -33.38 -9.45
CA PRO A 119 -31.69 -32.84 -9.61
C PRO A 119 -32.60 -33.02 -8.39
N TYR A 120 -32.15 -33.78 -7.37
CA TYR A 120 -32.85 -33.97 -6.11
C TYR A 120 -32.13 -33.33 -4.92
N GLY A 121 -30.99 -32.67 -5.13
CA GLY A 121 -30.19 -32.04 -4.06
C GLY A 121 -29.46 -33.03 -3.15
N ALA A 122 -29.30 -34.28 -3.58
CA ALA A 122 -28.70 -35.35 -2.78
C ALA A 122 -27.19 -35.55 -3.07
N PHE A 123 -26.58 -34.67 -3.85
CA PHE A 123 -25.17 -34.78 -4.23
C PHE A 123 -24.27 -33.88 -3.35
N PRO A 124 -23.22 -34.44 -2.71
CA PRO A 124 -22.32 -33.65 -1.86
C PRO A 124 -21.63 -32.51 -2.61
N GLY A 125 -21.79 -31.28 -2.11
CA GLY A 125 -21.23 -30.06 -2.69
C GLY A 125 -22.10 -29.39 -3.75
N VAL A 126 -23.36 -29.80 -3.91
CA VAL A 126 -24.40 -29.02 -4.59
C VAL A 126 -25.53 -28.77 -3.59
N LYS A 127 -25.81 -27.51 -3.28
CA LYS A 127 -26.87 -27.10 -2.36
C LYS A 127 -28.16 -26.85 -3.12
N ARG A 128 -29.29 -27.15 -2.48
CA ARG A 128 -30.64 -26.86 -2.99
C ARG A 128 -31.33 -25.86 -2.08
N GLU A 129 -31.71 -24.72 -2.63
CA GLU A 129 -32.57 -23.74 -1.97
C GLU A 129 -33.83 -23.51 -2.83
N GLY A 130 -34.96 -24.03 -2.36
CA GLY A 130 -36.20 -24.03 -3.15
C GLY A 130 -36.06 -24.81 -4.47
N LEU A 131 -36.21 -24.10 -5.59
CA LEU A 131 -36.03 -24.59 -6.96
C LEU A 131 -34.69 -24.15 -7.57
N THR A 132 -33.69 -23.83 -6.75
CA THR A 132 -32.36 -23.42 -7.21
C THR A 132 -31.32 -24.41 -6.73
N TYR A 133 -30.40 -24.79 -7.60
CA TYR A 133 -29.22 -25.57 -7.28
C TYR A 133 -27.98 -24.70 -7.51
N TYR A 134 -26.96 -24.88 -6.69
CA TYR A 134 -25.67 -24.23 -6.91
C TYR A 134 -24.55 -25.04 -6.26
N PRO A 135 -23.33 -25.01 -6.81
CA PRO A 135 -22.18 -25.64 -6.17
C PRO A 135 -21.88 -24.94 -4.83
N ASP A 136 -21.51 -25.70 -3.80
CA ASP A 136 -21.04 -25.15 -2.52
C ASP A 136 -19.59 -24.65 -2.70
N ALA A 137 -19.47 -23.48 -3.34
CA ALA A 137 -18.25 -22.85 -3.82
C ALA A 137 -18.39 -21.31 -3.72
N PRO A 138 -17.35 -20.56 -3.29
CA PRO A 138 -17.34 -19.10 -3.41
C PRO A 138 -17.61 -18.63 -4.84
N PHE A 139 -18.22 -17.45 -4.97
CA PHE A 139 -18.60 -16.92 -6.28
C PHE A 139 -17.36 -16.71 -7.16
N ASN A 140 -17.31 -17.43 -8.27
CA ASN A 140 -16.28 -17.32 -9.29
C ASN A 140 -16.94 -17.17 -10.66
N LEU A 141 -16.63 -16.08 -11.37
CA LEU A 141 -17.29 -15.75 -12.65
C LEU A 141 -17.16 -16.88 -13.68
N SER A 142 -16.03 -17.58 -13.72
CA SER A 142 -15.82 -18.70 -14.64
C SER A 142 -16.54 -19.98 -14.21
N VAL A 143 -16.80 -20.16 -12.91
CA VAL A 143 -17.70 -21.21 -12.39
C VAL A 143 -19.14 -20.86 -12.78
N ALA A 144 -19.58 -19.62 -12.57
CA ALA A 144 -20.91 -19.14 -12.95
C ALA A 144 -21.17 -19.20 -14.47
N ALA A 145 -20.14 -19.07 -15.31
CA ALA A 145 -20.27 -19.24 -16.75
C ALA A 145 -20.34 -20.72 -17.21
N ALA A 146 -19.91 -21.69 -16.38
CA ALA A 146 -19.72 -23.08 -16.80
C ALA A 146 -21.01 -23.88 -17.00
N GLY A 147 -22.03 -23.63 -16.17
CA GLY A 147 -23.36 -24.24 -16.32
C GLY A 147 -23.97 -23.91 -17.68
N PRO A 148 -24.17 -22.62 -18.01
CA PRO A 148 -24.67 -22.19 -19.32
C PRO A 148 -23.86 -22.74 -20.50
N MET A 149 -22.51 -22.80 -20.38
CA MET A 149 -21.66 -23.38 -21.43
C MET A 149 -21.92 -24.87 -21.67
N THR A 150 -22.21 -25.62 -20.60
CA THR A 150 -22.45 -27.05 -20.69
C THR A 150 -23.84 -27.32 -21.27
N SER A 151 -24.86 -26.54 -20.88
CA SER A 151 -26.19 -26.57 -21.49
C SER A 151 -26.19 -26.20 -22.97
N ARG A 152 -25.38 -25.20 -23.36
CA ARG A 152 -25.13 -24.87 -24.77
C ARG A 152 -24.54 -26.06 -25.53
N THR A 153 -23.54 -26.72 -24.95
CA THR A 153 -22.89 -27.90 -25.57
C THR A 153 -23.88 -29.05 -25.73
N LEU A 154 -24.73 -29.28 -24.72
CA LEU A 154 -25.82 -30.25 -24.79
C LEU A 154 -26.77 -29.95 -25.95
N ALA A 155 -27.19 -28.69 -26.10
CA ALA A 155 -28.05 -28.26 -27.20
C ALA A 155 -27.41 -28.46 -28.57
N PHE A 156 -26.15 -28.07 -28.73
CA PHE A 156 -25.41 -28.22 -29.99
C PHE A 156 -25.26 -29.67 -30.44
N ILE A 157 -25.21 -30.63 -29.50
CA ILE A 157 -25.12 -32.05 -29.82
C ILE A 157 -26.53 -32.62 -30.11
N MET A 158 -27.50 -32.33 -29.24
CA MET A 158 -28.80 -33.01 -29.28
C MET A 158 -29.73 -32.49 -30.37
N LEU A 159 -29.72 -31.18 -30.67
CA LEU A 159 -30.63 -30.60 -31.68
C LEU A 159 -30.35 -31.12 -33.11
N PRO A 160 -29.11 -31.18 -33.60
CA PRO A 160 -28.84 -31.74 -34.94
C PRO A 160 -29.21 -33.23 -35.02
N LEU A 161 -28.90 -34.01 -33.98
CA LEU A 161 -29.27 -35.43 -33.92
C LEU A 161 -30.79 -35.61 -33.93
N ALA A 162 -31.51 -34.78 -33.17
CA ALA A 162 -32.97 -34.77 -33.16
C ALA A 162 -33.54 -34.51 -34.56
N ILE A 163 -33.04 -33.48 -35.25
CA ILE A 163 -33.50 -33.13 -36.61
C ILE A 163 -33.27 -34.29 -37.57
N VAL A 164 -32.07 -34.88 -37.59
CA VAL A 164 -31.76 -36.01 -38.49
C VAL A 164 -32.68 -37.20 -38.21
N LEU A 165 -32.85 -37.58 -36.94
CA LEU A 165 -33.68 -38.71 -36.56
C LEU A 165 -35.17 -38.47 -36.85
N LEU A 166 -35.67 -37.26 -36.64
CA LEU A 166 -37.05 -36.89 -36.95
C LEU A 166 -37.29 -36.87 -38.46
N VAL A 167 -36.39 -36.28 -39.25
CA VAL A 167 -36.53 -36.21 -40.71
C VAL A 167 -36.48 -37.60 -41.32
N VAL A 168 -35.50 -38.43 -40.94
CA VAL A 168 -35.40 -39.81 -41.42
C VAL A 168 -36.59 -40.62 -40.93
N GLY A 169 -36.91 -40.54 -39.63
CA GLY A 169 -38.02 -41.25 -39.01
C GLY A 169 -39.36 -40.99 -39.69
N LEU A 170 -39.67 -39.73 -40.01
CA LEU A 170 -40.89 -39.36 -40.73
C LEU A 170 -40.86 -39.77 -42.20
N SER A 171 -39.70 -39.71 -42.85
CA SER A 171 -39.57 -40.03 -44.28
C SER A 171 -39.67 -41.53 -44.57
N VAL A 172 -39.13 -42.38 -43.68
CA VAL A 172 -39.14 -43.85 -43.83
C VAL A 172 -40.11 -44.56 -42.87
N GLN A 173 -40.98 -43.81 -42.19
CA GLN A 173 -41.94 -44.33 -41.21
C GLN A 173 -41.29 -45.18 -40.09
N PHE A 174 -40.10 -44.79 -39.66
CA PHE A 174 -39.37 -45.48 -38.59
C PHE A 174 -39.77 -44.91 -37.23
N GLU A 175 -40.76 -45.53 -36.59
CA GLU A 175 -41.37 -45.08 -35.33
C GLU A 175 -40.33 -44.88 -34.21
N LEU A 176 -39.41 -45.83 -34.02
CA LEU A 176 -38.38 -45.72 -32.99
C LEU A 176 -37.47 -44.50 -33.22
N GLY A 177 -37.17 -44.15 -34.46
CA GLY A 177 -36.41 -42.95 -34.82
C GLY A 177 -37.16 -41.67 -34.48
N ILE A 178 -38.48 -41.65 -34.67
CA ILE A 178 -39.33 -40.52 -34.28
C ILE A 178 -39.29 -40.34 -32.76
N TYR A 179 -39.44 -41.42 -31.97
CA TYR A 179 -39.40 -41.34 -30.51
C TYR A 179 -38.03 -40.90 -29.97
N ILE A 180 -36.93 -41.46 -30.48
CA ILE A 180 -35.58 -41.03 -30.07
C ILE A 180 -35.33 -39.56 -30.49
N GLY A 181 -35.74 -39.19 -31.71
CA GLY A 181 -35.65 -37.83 -32.21
C GLY A 181 -36.41 -36.82 -31.35
N ARG A 182 -37.62 -37.18 -30.90
CA ARG A 182 -38.44 -36.36 -29.98
C ARG A 182 -37.77 -36.17 -28.61
N LEU A 183 -37.19 -37.23 -28.05
CA LEU A 183 -36.47 -37.13 -26.78
C LEU A 183 -35.26 -36.21 -26.90
N PHE A 184 -34.46 -36.35 -27.98
CA PHE A 184 -33.32 -35.47 -28.22
C PHE A 184 -33.74 -34.02 -28.51
N LEU A 185 -34.89 -33.81 -29.16
CA LEU A 185 -35.46 -32.49 -29.36
C LEU A 185 -35.78 -31.83 -28.01
N GLY A 186 -36.38 -32.58 -27.08
CA GLY A 186 -36.60 -32.15 -25.70
C GLY A 186 -35.32 -31.71 -25.02
N ILE A 187 -34.34 -32.62 -24.93
CA ILE A 187 -33.06 -32.37 -24.25
C ILE A 187 -32.33 -31.17 -24.87
N GLY A 188 -32.32 -31.08 -26.19
CA GLY A 188 -31.67 -29.99 -26.92
C GLY A 188 -32.36 -28.64 -26.73
N ALA A 189 -33.69 -28.60 -26.77
CA ALA A 189 -34.47 -27.37 -26.60
C ALA A 189 -34.33 -26.80 -25.18
N VAL A 190 -34.33 -27.66 -24.16
CA VAL A 190 -34.09 -27.24 -22.78
C VAL A 190 -32.68 -26.71 -22.58
N GLY A 191 -31.65 -27.43 -23.09
CA GLY A 191 -30.27 -26.94 -23.02
C GLY A 191 -30.07 -25.59 -23.72
N LEU A 192 -30.77 -25.36 -24.84
CA LEU A 192 -30.69 -24.11 -25.59
C LEU A 192 -31.36 -22.96 -24.83
N LEU A 193 -32.58 -23.15 -24.34
CA LEU A 193 -33.31 -22.12 -23.61
C LEU A 193 -32.64 -21.80 -22.28
N ASP A 194 -32.10 -22.81 -21.61
CA ASP A 194 -31.27 -22.61 -20.42
C ASP A 194 -30.04 -21.75 -20.75
N PHE A 195 -29.28 -22.05 -21.81
CA PHE A 195 -28.15 -21.18 -22.21
C PHE A 195 -28.58 -19.74 -22.56
N LEU A 196 -29.71 -19.55 -23.24
CA LEU A 196 -30.17 -18.22 -23.65
C LEU A 196 -30.71 -17.38 -22.49
N LEU A 197 -31.30 -18.02 -21.48
CA LEU A 197 -31.94 -17.36 -20.34
C LEU A 197 -31.05 -17.31 -19.09
N ALA A 198 -30.07 -18.20 -18.97
CA ALA A 198 -29.16 -18.25 -17.83
C ALA A 198 -28.13 -17.11 -17.91
N ASP A 199 -28.32 -16.13 -17.04
CA ASP A 199 -27.37 -15.10 -16.64
C ASP A 199 -26.56 -14.44 -17.80
N PRO A 200 -27.24 -13.88 -18.82
CA PRO A 200 -26.60 -13.38 -20.05
C PRO A 200 -25.57 -12.27 -19.80
N GLY A 201 -25.65 -11.54 -18.67
CA GLY A 201 -24.66 -10.56 -18.25
C GLY A 201 -23.32 -11.21 -17.87
N LYS A 202 -23.34 -12.21 -16.98
CA LYS A 202 -22.13 -12.87 -16.47
C LYS A 202 -21.41 -13.68 -17.53
N TYR A 203 -22.13 -14.33 -18.44
CA TYR A 203 -21.52 -15.05 -19.56
C TYR A 203 -20.82 -14.09 -20.54
N ARG A 204 -21.46 -12.94 -20.87
CA ARG A 204 -20.84 -11.90 -21.71
C ARG A 204 -19.61 -11.30 -21.05
N GLU A 205 -19.68 -10.99 -19.76
CA GLU A 205 -18.55 -10.47 -18.98
C GLU A 205 -17.38 -11.47 -18.96
N PHE A 206 -17.65 -12.76 -18.71
CA PHE A 206 -16.63 -13.81 -18.75
C PHE A 206 -15.95 -13.89 -20.12
N ARG A 207 -16.72 -13.86 -21.22
CA ARG A 207 -16.20 -13.93 -22.59
C ARG A 207 -15.37 -12.70 -22.96
N GLN A 208 -15.76 -11.52 -22.51
CA GLN A 208 -14.96 -10.30 -22.69
C GLN A 208 -13.64 -10.37 -21.93
N ARG A 209 -13.65 -10.85 -20.68
CA ARG A 209 -12.44 -11.07 -19.89
C ARG A 209 -11.52 -12.14 -20.51
N GLU A 210 -12.07 -13.25 -21.00
CA GLU A 210 -11.26 -14.26 -21.73
C GLU A 210 -10.67 -13.70 -23.02
N ALA A 211 -11.41 -12.87 -23.76
CA ALA A 211 -10.89 -12.25 -24.98
C ALA A 211 -9.76 -11.26 -24.70
N LEU A 212 -9.88 -10.45 -23.64
CA LEU A 212 -8.83 -9.56 -23.16
C LEU A 212 -7.60 -10.34 -22.69
N ALA A 213 -7.80 -11.39 -21.86
CA ALA A 213 -6.73 -12.23 -21.36
C ALA A 213 -6.04 -13.02 -22.48
N ALA A 214 -6.78 -13.54 -23.46
CA ALA A 214 -6.22 -14.23 -24.64
C ALA A 214 -5.45 -13.26 -25.53
N GLY A 215 -5.96 -12.04 -25.75
CA GLY A 215 -5.27 -10.99 -26.49
C GLY A 215 -3.99 -10.48 -25.79
N GLN A 216 -3.90 -10.63 -24.47
CA GLN A 216 -2.68 -10.37 -23.70
C GLN A 216 -1.74 -11.58 -23.66
N ALA A 217 -2.27 -12.80 -23.61
CA ALA A 217 -1.48 -14.05 -23.63
C ALA A 217 -0.79 -14.27 -24.98
N ASP A 218 -1.47 -14.00 -26.11
CA ASP A 218 -0.87 -14.07 -27.45
C ASP A 218 0.27 -13.05 -27.65
N LYS A 219 0.25 -11.94 -26.90
CA LYS A 219 1.36 -10.97 -26.87
C LYS A 219 2.54 -11.42 -26.00
N THR A 220 2.40 -12.48 -25.22
CA THR A 220 3.34 -12.89 -24.18
C THR A 220 3.76 -14.36 -24.34
N GLY A 221 4.02 -14.80 -25.57
CA GLY A 221 4.65 -16.09 -25.83
C GLY A 221 6.05 -16.16 -25.20
N GLY A 222 6.14 -16.69 -23.98
CA GLY A 222 7.38 -16.91 -23.25
C GLY A 222 7.19 -17.86 -22.07
N SER A 223 8.06 -18.89 -22.02
CA SER A 223 8.29 -19.92 -21.00
C SER A 223 7.76 -19.64 -19.59
N GLU A 224 7.28 -20.68 -18.88
CA GLU A 224 7.01 -20.67 -17.43
C GLU A 224 8.24 -20.19 -16.63
N SER A 225 8.42 -18.89 -16.50
CA SER A 225 9.48 -18.26 -15.71
C SER A 225 9.00 -18.10 -14.28
N THR A 226 9.71 -18.66 -13.30
CA THR A 226 9.41 -18.43 -11.87
C THR A 226 9.62 -16.95 -11.52
N TRP A 227 8.85 -16.41 -10.56
CA TRP A 227 8.98 -15.00 -10.16
C TRP A 227 10.43 -14.64 -9.80
N LEU A 228 11.17 -15.53 -9.15
CA LEU A 228 12.58 -15.31 -8.83
C LEU A 228 13.47 -14.96 -10.04
N SER A 229 13.15 -15.48 -11.23
CA SER A 229 13.88 -15.20 -12.46
C SER A 229 13.55 -13.83 -13.06
N THR A 230 12.35 -13.31 -12.80
CA THR A 230 11.88 -12.01 -13.31
C THR A 230 12.02 -10.88 -12.29
N ALA A 231 12.04 -11.18 -10.99
CA ALA A 231 12.10 -10.22 -9.89
C ALA A 231 13.27 -9.24 -10.03
N LYS A 232 14.46 -9.74 -10.41
CA LYS A 232 15.62 -8.89 -10.67
C LYS A 232 15.35 -7.87 -11.78
N ASN A 233 14.74 -8.30 -12.88
CA ASN A 233 14.42 -7.42 -14.01
C ASN A 233 13.36 -6.38 -13.62
N ILE A 234 12.36 -6.77 -12.83
CA ILE A 234 11.35 -5.84 -12.30
C ILE A 234 11.97 -4.83 -11.35
N LYS A 235 12.84 -5.26 -10.43
CA LYS A 235 13.61 -4.38 -9.55
C LYS A 235 14.42 -3.36 -10.36
N GLU A 236 15.18 -3.83 -11.36
CA GLU A 236 15.97 -2.94 -12.23
C GLU A 236 15.08 -1.98 -13.04
N MET A 237 13.91 -2.42 -13.49
CA MET A 237 12.93 -1.55 -14.15
C MET A 237 12.44 -0.47 -13.19
N MET A 238 12.03 -0.83 -11.97
CA MET A 238 11.55 0.11 -10.96
C MET A 238 12.60 1.15 -10.57
N ILE A 239 13.89 0.79 -10.57
CA ILE A 239 15.00 1.74 -10.34
C ILE A 239 15.10 2.75 -11.48
N LYS A 240 15.00 2.28 -12.74
CA LYS A 240 15.21 3.08 -13.95
C LYS A 240 14.02 3.96 -14.33
N THR A 241 12.82 3.56 -13.98
CA THR A 241 11.58 4.25 -14.36
C THR A 241 10.73 4.59 -13.15
N ARG A 242 9.73 5.44 -13.36
CA ARG A 242 8.72 5.79 -12.38
C ARG A 242 7.32 5.75 -13.00
N ILE A 243 6.28 5.93 -12.18
CA ILE A 243 4.88 5.95 -12.65
C ILE A 243 4.70 7.01 -13.74
N GLN A 244 5.26 8.20 -13.50
CA GLN A 244 5.18 9.32 -14.41
C GLN A 244 6.48 10.12 -14.37
N GLU A 245 6.93 10.60 -15.52
CA GLU A 245 8.13 11.43 -15.66
C GLU A 245 7.81 12.68 -16.49
N ILE A 246 8.35 13.81 -16.06
CA ILE A 246 8.24 15.10 -16.75
C ILE A 246 9.66 15.63 -16.96
N THR A 247 9.98 15.99 -18.20
CA THR A 247 11.20 16.73 -18.51
C THR A 247 10.95 18.22 -18.31
N LEU A 248 11.68 18.82 -17.38
CA LEU A 248 11.64 20.25 -17.06
C LEU A 248 12.33 21.07 -18.18
N PRO A 249 12.12 22.41 -18.24
CA PRO A 249 12.67 23.25 -19.31
C PRO A 249 14.21 23.24 -19.42
N ASP A 250 14.90 22.99 -18.31
CA ASP A 250 16.36 22.85 -18.23
C ASP A 250 16.87 21.46 -18.67
N GLY A 251 15.97 20.51 -18.93
CA GLY A 251 16.28 19.13 -19.29
C GLY A 251 16.31 18.15 -18.11
N GLU A 252 16.10 18.63 -16.88
CA GLU A 252 15.98 17.78 -15.70
C GLU A 252 14.76 16.87 -15.76
N LEU A 253 14.81 15.73 -15.08
CA LEU A 253 13.65 14.87 -14.87
C LEU A 253 13.06 15.08 -13.48
N LEU A 254 11.75 15.38 -13.48
CA LEU A 254 10.90 15.25 -12.31
C LEU A 254 10.15 13.92 -12.42
N ARG A 255 10.32 13.04 -11.43
CA ARG A 255 9.71 11.72 -11.45
C ARG A 255 8.76 11.49 -10.28
N ALA A 256 7.54 11.03 -10.57
CA ALA A 256 6.56 10.69 -9.55
C ALA A 256 6.82 9.28 -8.99
N PRO A 257 7.12 9.12 -7.69
CA PRO A 257 7.59 7.85 -7.11
C PRO A 257 6.62 6.68 -7.31
N TRP A 258 7.08 5.43 -7.19
CA TRP A 258 6.16 4.29 -7.14
C TRP A 258 5.27 4.38 -5.88
N GLN A 259 3.97 4.09 -6.00
CA GLN A 259 3.06 4.09 -4.85
C GLN A 259 3.15 2.75 -4.11
N PHE A 260 3.66 2.80 -2.87
CA PHE A 260 3.67 1.68 -1.93
C PHE A 260 2.43 1.80 -1.06
N ARG A 261 1.29 1.35 -1.60
CA ARG A 261 0.00 1.58 -0.96
C ARG A 261 -0.40 0.43 -0.06
N ASN A 262 -0.53 0.73 1.23
CA ASN A 262 -1.00 -0.21 2.24
C ASN A 262 -2.47 -0.60 2.00
N CYS A 263 -2.72 -1.90 1.79
CA CYS A 263 -4.03 -2.47 1.53
C CYS A 263 -4.41 -3.59 2.51
N GLY A 264 -3.46 -4.07 3.33
CA GLY A 264 -3.70 -5.04 4.40
C GLY A 264 -2.79 -4.74 5.59
N MET A 265 -3.32 -4.87 6.80
CA MET A 265 -2.66 -4.50 8.05
C MET A 265 -2.69 -5.64 9.05
N GLY A 266 -1.66 -5.70 9.90
CA GLY A 266 -1.54 -6.59 11.04
C GLY A 266 -0.65 -5.98 12.12
N GLY A 267 0.03 -6.84 12.88
CA GLY A 267 0.98 -6.42 13.91
C GLY A 267 0.38 -5.48 14.94
N ARG A 268 1.16 -4.48 15.37
CA ARG A 268 0.74 -3.47 16.35
C ARG A 268 -0.33 -2.51 15.82
N HIS A 269 -0.44 -2.36 14.50
CA HIS A 269 -1.40 -1.45 13.89
C HIS A 269 -2.85 -1.91 14.07
N THR A 270 -3.10 -3.22 14.20
CA THR A 270 -4.46 -3.75 14.41
C THR A 270 -4.73 -4.13 15.86
N GLU A 271 -3.71 -4.27 16.70
CA GLU A 271 -3.82 -4.81 18.06
C GLU A 271 -4.82 -4.05 18.96
N LYS A 272 -4.85 -2.72 18.87
CA LYS A 272 -5.71 -1.90 19.72
C LYS A 272 -7.16 -1.81 19.24
N GLU A 273 -7.34 -1.66 17.92
CA GLU A 273 -8.67 -1.38 17.32
C GLU A 273 -9.39 -2.67 16.90
N TYR A 274 -8.62 -3.68 16.50
CA TYR A 274 -9.07 -4.97 16.01
C TYR A 274 -8.27 -6.10 16.67
N PRO A 275 -8.41 -6.28 18.00
CA PRO A 275 -7.67 -7.29 18.75
C PRO A 275 -7.86 -8.71 18.20
N GLU A 276 -8.97 -8.98 17.52
CA GLU A 276 -9.28 -10.27 16.90
C GLU A 276 -8.54 -10.52 15.58
N SER A 277 -7.94 -9.51 14.94
CA SER A 277 -7.08 -9.74 13.77
C SER A 277 -5.87 -10.59 14.16
N ASN A 278 -5.55 -11.63 13.37
CA ASN A 278 -4.55 -12.63 13.73
C ASN A 278 -3.25 -12.55 12.90
N ILE A 279 -3.07 -11.47 12.14
CA ILE A 279 -1.91 -11.21 11.29
C ILE A 279 -0.83 -10.53 12.13
N SER A 280 0.36 -11.12 12.24
CA SER A 280 1.48 -10.59 13.03
C SER A 280 2.38 -9.64 12.23
N PHE A 281 2.55 -9.86 10.93
CA PHE A 281 3.24 -8.88 10.07
C PHE A 281 2.41 -7.61 9.88
N GLN A 282 3.09 -6.47 9.74
CA GLN A 282 2.48 -5.16 9.91
C GLN A 282 1.71 -4.68 8.67
N GLU A 283 2.27 -4.80 7.47
CA GLU A 283 1.64 -4.30 6.25
C GLU A 283 1.81 -5.21 5.02
N LEU A 284 0.76 -5.23 4.20
CA LEU A 284 0.70 -5.75 2.85
C LEU A 284 0.34 -4.59 1.92
N MET A 285 1.18 -4.36 0.91
CA MET A 285 1.02 -3.29 -0.05
C MET A 285 0.88 -3.82 -1.49
N PHE A 286 0.04 -3.17 -2.28
CA PHE A 286 0.04 -3.34 -3.74
C PHE A 286 0.82 -2.19 -4.39
N VAL A 287 1.69 -2.53 -5.34
CA VAL A 287 2.43 -1.56 -6.14
C VAL A 287 2.03 -1.72 -7.62
N PRO A 288 1.27 -0.77 -8.19
CA PRO A 288 0.75 -0.87 -9.55
C PRO A 288 1.78 -0.42 -10.58
N LEU A 289 2.50 -1.37 -11.18
CA LEU A 289 3.54 -1.11 -12.19
C LEU A 289 2.96 -0.69 -13.55
N CYS A 290 1.70 -1.05 -13.82
CA CYS A 290 1.02 -0.70 -15.07
C CYS A 290 0.38 0.70 -15.09
N ALA A 291 0.36 1.42 -13.96
CA ALA A 291 -0.26 2.73 -13.88
C ALA A 291 0.52 3.79 -14.68
N HIS A 292 -0.20 4.65 -15.40
CA HIS A 292 0.35 5.77 -16.18
C HIS A 292 0.49 7.06 -15.37
N ASP A 293 -0.30 7.22 -14.32
CA ASP A 293 -0.26 8.35 -13.41
C ASP A 293 -0.74 7.95 -12.00
N TYR A 294 -0.67 8.92 -11.08
CA TYR A 294 -1.01 8.71 -9.68
C TYR A 294 -2.51 8.44 -9.46
N GLU A 295 -3.38 9.03 -10.29
CA GLU A 295 -4.82 8.79 -10.22
C GLU A 295 -5.18 7.37 -10.63
N GLU A 296 -4.59 6.87 -11.71
CA GLU A 296 -4.79 5.48 -12.14
C GLU A 296 -4.22 4.51 -11.11
N ALA A 297 -3.02 4.75 -10.58
CA ALA A 297 -2.45 3.95 -9.50
C ALA A 297 -3.39 3.86 -8.29
N GLN A 298 -4.04 4.97 -7.93
CA GLN A 298 -5.02 5.01 -6.84
C GLN A 298 -6.30 4.25 -7.17
N MET A 299 -6.81 4.35 -8.39
CA MET A 299 -7.98 3.57 -8.82
C MET A 299 -7.69 2.06 -8.78
N ILE A 300 -6.57 1.63 -9.36
CA ILE A 300 -6.15 0.23 -9.40
C ILE A 300 -6.09 -0.36 -7.99
N THR A 301 -5.44 0.34 -7.08
CA THR A 301 -5.25 -0.15 -5.72
C THR A 301 -6.53 -0.09 -4.87
N ILE A 302 -7.46 0.86 -5.11
CA ILE A 302 -8.82 0.79 -4.53
C ILE A 302 -9.53 -0.47 -5.02
N THR A 303 -9.50 -0.75 -6.33
CA THR A 303 -10.12 -1.95 -6.91
C THR A 303 -9.56 -3.22 -6.28
N LEU A 304 -8.24 -3.32 -6.16
CA LEU A 304 -7.57 -4.47 -5.55
C LEU A 304 -7.93 -4.64 -4.06
N GLN A 305 -7.94 -3.56 -3.28
CA GLN A 305 -8.30 -3.60 -1.86
C GLN A 305 -9.77 -4.01 -1.67
N THR A 306 -10.69 -3.44 -2.46
CA THR A 306 -12.11 -3.85 -2.43
C THR A 306 -12.27 -5.31 -2.81
N ARG A 307 -11.58 -5.77 -3.85
CA ARG A 307 -11.66 -7.18 -4.26
C ARG A 307 -11.05 -8.11 -3.22
N LEU A 308 -9.93 -7.74 -2.61
CA LEU A 308 -9.32 -8.50 -1.52
C LEU A 308 -10.27 -8.62 -0.32
N LYS A 309 -10.96 -7.53 0.03
CA LYS A 309 -12.00 -7.55 1.07
C LYS A 309 -13.10 -8.57 0.73
N GLU A 310 -13.62 -8.54 -0.49
CA GLU A 310 -14.65 -9.50 -0.94
C GLU A 310 -14.16 -10.95 -0.92
N ILE A 311 -12.90 -11.20 -1.29
CA ILE A 311 -12.31 -12.55 -1.23
C ILE A 311 -12.24 -13.01 0.22
N ILE A 312 -11.74 -12.18 1.13
CA ILE A 312 -11.61 -12.52 2.55
C ILE A 312 -12.98 -12.80 3.18
N GLU A 313 -13.99 -11.97 2.92
CA GLU A 313 -15.34 -12.13 3.48
C GLU A 313 -16.10 -13.36 2.96
N ASN A 314 -15.78 -13.83 1.76
CA ASN A 314 -16.44 -15.00 1.15
C ASN A 314 -15.71 -16.32 1.44
N GLU A 315 -14.52 -16.27 2.03
CA GLU A 315 -13.69 -17.44 2.26
C GLU A 315 -13.95 -18.04 3.66
N GLU A 316 -13.98 -19.37 3.74
CA GLU A 316 -14.21 -20.06 5.01
C GLU A 316 -13.04 -19.84 5.98
N GLY A 317 -13.38 -19.48 7.22
CA GLY A 317 -12.41 -19.19 8.27
C GLY A 317 -11.63 -17.90 8.04
N ALA A 318 -12.17 -16.96 7.27
CA ALA A 318 -11.60 -15.62 7.08
C ALA A 318 -12.70 -14.55 7.23
N ARG A 319 -12.30 -13.35 7.66
CA ARG A 319 -13.19 -12.20 7.86
C ARG A 319 -12.41 -10.90 7.88
N VAL A 320 -13.00 -9.80 7.41
CA VAL A 320 -12.42 -8.47 7.63
C VAL A 320 -13.03 -7.85 8.89
N MET A 321 -12.17 -7.49 9.84
CA MET A 321 -12.58 -6.85 11.11
C MET A 321 -12.84 -5.36 10.92
N GLY A 322 -12.11 -4.72 10.01
CA GLY A 322 -12.29 -3.32 9.65
C GLY A 322 -11.14 -2.77 8.82
N ILE A 323 -10.93 -1.47 8.93
CA ILE A 323 -9.85 -0.73 8.26
C ILE A 323 -8.98 -0.13 9.35
N GLY A 324 -7.70 -0.49 9.40
CA GLY A 324 -6.77 0.01 10.41
C GLY A 324 -6.45 1.49 10.25
N LEU A 325 -5.71 2.04 11.21
CA LEU A 325 -5.35 3.47 11.29
C LEU A 325 -4.71 4.06 10.03
N GLU A 326 -4.04 3.25 9.21
CA GLU A 326 -3.38 3.70 7.99
C GLU A 326 -4.15 3.34 6.71
N GLY A 327 -5.37 2.80 6.81
CA GLY A 327 -6.28 2.63 5.69
C GLY A 327 -6.25 1.28 4.98
N GLY A 328 -5.45 0.31 5.46
CA GLY A 328 -5.48 -1.07 4.98
C GLY A 328 -6.49 -1.95 5.72
N LEU A 329 -6.86 -3.09 5.15
CA LEU A 329 -7.80 -4.04 5.75
C LEU A 329 -7.17 -4.71 6.98
N ALA A 330 -7.90 -4.86 8.07
CA ALA A 330 -7.49 -5.67 9.22
C ALA A 330 -8.22 -7.02 9.20
N PRO A 331 -7.62 -8.11 8.69
CA PRO A 331 -8.33 -9.37 8.57
C PRO A 331 -8.05 -10.31 9.74
N PHE A 332 -8.97 -11.24 9.93
CA PHE A 332 -8.71 -12.54 10.53
C PHE A 332 -8.69 -13.57 9.41
N VAL A 333 -7.65 -14.41 9.37
CA VAL A 333 -7.52 -15.46 8.36
C VAL A 333 -7.00 -16.73 9.02
N SER A 334 -7.76 -17.82 8.98
CA SER A 334 -7.27 -19.14 9.39
C SER A 334 -6.19 -19.62 8.43
N LYS A 335 -5.12 -20.21 8.96
CA LYS A 335 -4.02 -20.72 8.14
C LYS A 335 -4.49 -21.89 7.26
N GLY A 336 -3.94 -21.99 6.06
CA GLY A 336 -4.14 -23.18 5.23
C GLY A 336 -3.41 -24.40 5.81
N SER A 337 -3.83 -25.59 5.40
CA SER A 337 -3.25 -26.86 5.90
C SER A 337 -1.73 -26.99 5.70
N GLN A 338 -1.16 -26.37 4.66
CA GLN A 338 0.28 -26.38 4.37
C GLN A 338 1.02 -25.14 4.89
N ASP A 339 0.29 -24.19 5.47
CA ASP A 339 0.88 -22.93 5.93
C ASP A 339 1.44 -23.09 7.35
N ARG A 340 2.54 -22.37 7.60
CA ARG A 340 3.09 -22.20 8.95
C ARG A 340 2.41 -21.07 9.70
N ILE A 341 1.94 -20.04 8.97
CA ILE A 341 1.35 -18.83 9.54
C ILE A 341 0.17 -18.35 8.66
N PRO A 342 -0.83 -17.65 9.22
CA PRO A 342 -2.00 -17.18 8.47
C PRO A 342 -1.67 -16.21 7.33
N GLU A 343 -0.56 -15.46 7.43
CA GLU A 343 -0.09 -14.49 6.45
C GLU A 343 0.09 -15.11 5.07
N GLN A 344 0.58 -16.36 4.98
CA GLN A 344 0.77 -17.05 3.71
C GLN A 344 -0.55 -17.21 2.93
N ARG A 345 -1.67 -17.46 3.63
CA ARG A 345 -3.00 -17.53 3.00
C ARG A 345 -3.47 -16.15 2.56
N THR A 346 -3.30 -15.14 3.40
CA THR A 346 -3.61 -13.74 3.07
C THR A 346 -2.86 -13.27 1.83
N TRP A 347 -1.58 -13.63 1.68
CA TRP A 347 -0.79 -13.27 0.51
C TRP A 347 -1.29 -13.95 -0.77
N ARG A 348 -1.70 -15.22 -0.69
CA ARG A 348 -2.33 -15.90 -1.84
C ARG A 348 -3.68 -15.28 -2.20
N MET A 349 -4.47 -14.83 -1.23
CA MET A 349 -5.70 -14.07 -1.48
C MET A 349 -5.40 -12.73 -2.16
N ALA A 350 -4.32 -12.04 -1.79
CA ALA A 350 -3.88 -10.81 -2.46
C ALA A 350 -3.51 -11.08 -3.94
N VAL A 351 -2.80 -12.19 -4.21
CA VAL A 351 -2.52 -12.62 -5.60
C VAL A 351 -3.81 -12.96 -6.35
N GLN A 352 -4.78 -13.59 -5.69
CA GLN A 352 -6.10 -13.84 -6.27
C GLN A 352 -6.83 -12.53 -6.61
N ALA A 353 -6.79 -11.52 -5.73
CA ALA A 353 -7.37 -10.21 -5.99
C ALA A 353 -6.80 -9.55 -7.24
N ILE A 354 -5.47 -9.64 -7.45
CA ILE A 354 -4.80 -9.16 -8.67
C ILE A 354 -5.39 -9.84 -9.91
N LYS A 355 -5.44 -11.18 -9.91
CA LYS A 355 -5.93 -11.97 -11.05
C LYS A 355 -7.41 -11.71 -11.35
N GLU A 356 -8.25 -11.66 -10.32
CA GLU A 356 -9.70 -11.47 -10.47
C GLU A 356 -10.07 -10.05 -10.89
N SER A 357 -9.19 -9.08 -10.62
CA SER A 357 -9.31 -7.70 -11.09
C SER A 357 -8.80 -7.51 -12.53
N GLY A 358 -8.32 -8.58 -13.18
CA GLY A 358 -7.88 -8.54 -14.59
C GLY A 358 -6.44 -8.12 -14.81
N TYR A 359 -5.62 -8.07 -13.76
CA TYR A 359 -4.19 -7.74 -13.83
C TYR A 359 -3.32 -9.00 -13.76
N VAL A 360 -2.11 -8.90 -14.32
CA VAL A 360 -1.09 -9.97 -14.28
C VAL A 360 -0.17 -9.77 -13.06
N PRO A 361 -0.18 -10.67 -12.06
CA PRO A 361 0.74 -10.60 -10.93
C PRO A 361 2.20 -10.71 -11.39
N GLY A 362 3.07 -9.86 -10.85
CA GLY A 362 4.49 -9.82 -11.21
C GLY A 362 4.81 -9.04 -12.48
N LYS A 363 3.80 -8.54 -13.20
CA LYS A 363 3.98 -7.70 -14.38
C LYS A 363 3.24 -6.38 -14.22
N ASP A 364 1.94 -6.46 -14.00
CA ASP A 364 1.10 -5.27 -13.86
C ASP A 364 1.09 -4.80 -12.41
N ILE A 365 1.01 -5.74 -11.46
CA ILE A 365 0.99 -5.48 -10.02
C ILE A 365 2.00 -6.37 -9.32
N VAL A 366 2.80 -5.76 -8.43
CA VAL A 366 3.68 -6.47 -7.49
C VAL A 366 3.27 -6.18 -6.06
N ILE A 367 3.78 -6.99 -5.13
CA ILE A 367 3.46 -6.88 -3.70
C ILE A 367 4.69 -6.38 -2.94
N ALA A 368 4.47 -5.56 -1.92
CA ALA A 368 5.47 -5.15 -0.96
C ALA A 368 4.99 -5.46 0.47
N TYR A 369 5.93 -5.70 1.37
CA TYR A 369 5.65 -6.01 2.76
C TYR A 369 6.44 -5.12 3.70
N ASP A 370 5.80 -4.76 4.80
CA ASP A 370 6.46 -4.33 6.03
C ASP A 370 6.18 -5.38 7.10
N HIS A 371 7.24 -6.07 7.53
CA HIS A 371 7.13 -7.13 8.51
C HIS A 371 7.13 -6.58 9.94
N ALA A 372 7.77 -5.43 10.19
CA ALA A 372 8.08 -4.91 11.51
C ALA A 372 8.61 -5.99 12.48
N ALA A 373 9.63 -6.75 12.05
CA ALA A 373 10.08 -7.94 12.76
C ALA A 373 10.67 -7.65 14.16
N SER A 374 11.06 -6.40 14.44
CA SER A 374 11.37 -5.92 15.79
C SER A 374 10.23 -6.21 16.77
N GLU A 375 8.96 -6.04 16.35
CA GLU A 375 7.79 -6.33 17.19
C GLU A 375 7.63 -7.82 17.49
N LEU A 376 7.92 -8.68 16.51
CA LEU A 376 7.92 -10.13 16.71
C LEU A 376 9.03 -10.57 17.66
N SER A 377 10.18 -9.91 17.61
CA SER A 377 11.30 -10.19 18.52
C SER A 377 11.03 -9.68 19.93
N ASN A 378 10.49 -8.46 20.06
CA ASN A 378 10.08 -7.91 21.36
C ASN A 378 8.99 -8.78 22.01
N ALA A 379 7.99 -9.23 21.25
CA ALA A 379 6.98 -10.15 21.74
C ALA A 379 7.58 -11.48 22.23
N TYR A 380 8.62 -12.00 21.55
CA TYR A 380 9.35 -13.18 22.01
C TYR A 380 10.08 -12.91 23.34
N ARG A 381 10.82 -11.81 23.44
CA ARG A 381 11.55 -11.42 24.66
C ARG A 381 10.63 -11.27 25.86
N GLU A 382 9.45 -10.68 25.65
CA GLU A 382 8.43 -10.49 26.67
C GLU A 382 7.79 -11.82 27.10
N GLU A 383 7.29 -12.62 26.15
CA GLU A 383 6.62 -13.90 26.42
C GLU A 383 7.55 -14.89 27.13
N PHE A 384 8.81 -15.00 26.68
CA PHE A 384 9.77 -15.97 27.21
C PHE A 384 10.71 -15.39 28.27
N LYS A 385 10.56 -14.11 28.62
CA LYS A 385 11.40 -13.39 29.60
C LYS A 385 12.90 -13.45 29.28
N GLN A 386 13.24 -13.25 28.02
CA GLN A 386 14.62 -13.29 27.51
C GLN A 386 14.99 -11.94 26.88
N ALA A 387 15.22 -10.93 27.72
CA ALA A 387 15.46 -9.56 27.25
C ALA A 387 16.62 -9.42 26.24
N ASP A 388 17.67 -10.23 26.39
CA ASP A 388 18.87 -10.17 25.56
C ASP A 388 18.83 -11.12 24.33
N CYS A 389 17.69 -11.77 24.06
CA CYS A 389 17.58 -12.71 22.94
C CYS A 389 17.55 -11.96 21.60
N VAL A 390 18.33 -12.43 20.62
CA VAL A 390 18.37 -11.90 19.25
C VAL A 390 18.17 -13.05 18.26
N GLY A 391 17.40 -12.80 17.19
CA GLY A 391 17.18 -13.79 16.12
C GLY A 391 16.06 -14.80 16.39
N MET A 392 15.18 -14.51 17.35
CA MET A 392 13.96 -15.27 17.61
C MET A 392 12.74 -14.38 17.42
N TYR A 393 11.70 -14.93 16.79
CA TYR A 393 10.53 -14.20 16.32
C TYR A 393 9.25 -14.94 16.73
N TYR A 394 8.37 -14.26 17.44
CA TYR A 394 7.12 -14.81 17.94
C TYR A 394 5.93 -14.19 17.21
N PHE A 395 5.13 -15.00 16.52
CA PHE A 395 3.92 -14.58 15.82
C PHE A 395 2.76 -14.46 16.81
N TRP A 396 2.81 -13.44 17.68
CA TRP A 396 1.94 -13.30 18.86
C TRP A 396 0.46 -13.09 18.54
N ARG A 397 0.13 -12.60 17.34
CA ARG A 397 -1.25 -12.37 16.90
C ARG A 397 -1.91 -13.66 16.40
N SER A 398 -1.12 -14.61 15.92
CA SER A 398 -1.62 -15.91 15.45
C SER A 398 -2.17 -16.73 16.61
N GLU A 399 -3.28 -17.43 16.41
CA GLU A 399 -3.85 -18.34 17.41
C GLU A 399 -2.87 -19.45 17.83
N GLU A 400 -2.03 -19.90 16.89
CA GLU A 400 -1.04 -20.96 17.13
C GLU A 400 0.25 -20.45 17.77
N LYS A 401 0.44 -19.11 17.83
CA LYS A 401 1.56 -18.48 18.53
C LYS A 401 2.92 -19.06 18.13
N VAL A 402 3.13 -19.20 16.81
CA VAL A 402 4.31 -19.85 16.25
C VAL A 402 5.56 -19.04 16.59
N THR A 403 6.61 -19.75 17.01
CA THR A 403 7.96 -19.17 17.15
C THR A 403 8.84 -19.63 16.00
N MET A 404 9.63 -18.73 15.44
CA MET A 404 10.63 -19.02 14.44
C MET A 404 11.99 -18.46 14.83
N SER A 405 13.05 -19.22 14.56
CA SER A 405 14.40 -18.65 14.52
C SER A 405 14.60 -17.85 13.23
N ARG A 406 15.64 -17.01 13.21
CA ARG A 406 16.09 -16.28 12.01
C ARG A 406 16.21 -17.17 10.78
N ASP A 407 16.78 -18.37 10.92
CA ASP A 407 16.96 -19.31 9.80
C ASP A 407 15.63 -19.85 9.28
N GLN A 408 14.64 -20.03 10.17
CA GLN A 408 13.30 -20.44 9.77
C GLN A 408 12.52 -19.30 9.13
N LEU A 409 12.74 -18.07 9.59
CA LEU A 409 12.09 -16.87 9.06
C LEU A 409 12.59 -16.53 7.65
N ILE A 410 13.90 -16.61 7.40
CA ILE A 410 14.44 -16.42 6.04
C ILE A 410 13.94 -17.50 5.07
N GLU A 411 13.77 -18.74 5.55
CA GLU A 411 13.24 -19.82 4.72
C GLU A 411 11.76 -19.60 4.39
N LEU A 412 10.96 -19.09 5.34
CA LEU A 412 9.60 -18.64 5.08
C LEU A 412 9.58 -17.58 3.97
N TYR A 413 10.46 -16.58 4.02
CA TYR A 413 10.55 -15.54 2.99
C TYR A 413 10.89 -16.10 1.61
N LYS A 414 11.87 -17.01 1.52
CA LYS A 414 12.25 -17.68 0.26
C LYS A 414 11.12 -18.51 -0.34
N GLN A 415 10.38 -19.24 0.49
CA GLN A 415 9.24 -20.04 0.02
C GLN A 415 8.07 -19.16 -0.44
N SER A 416 7.88 -18.02 0.21
CA SER A 416 6.75 -17.14 -0.06
C SER A 416 6.92 -16.38 -1.36
N ILE A 417 8.13 -15.91 -1.67
CA ILE A 417 8.43 -15.22 -2.93
C ILE A 417 8.25 -16.11 -4.16
N ASP A 418 8.32 -17.44 -4.04
CA ASP A 418 8.02 -18.34 -5.17
C ASP A 418 6.54 -18.33 -5.58
N THR A 419 5.64 -18.04 -4.64
CA THR A 419 4.19 -18.07 -4.86
C THR A 419 3.57 -16.68 -4.97
N VAL A 420 4.29 -15.65 -4.51
CA VAL A 420 3.81 -14.28 -4.42
C VAL A 420 4.83 -13.34 -5.05
N PRO A 421 4.45 -12.48 -6.02
CA PRO A 421 5.39 -11.60 -6.72
C PRO A 421 5.78 -10.39 -5.85
N ALA A 422 6.51 -10.68 -4.79
CA ALA A 422 6.97 -9.68 -3.85
C ALA A 422 8.26 -9.02 -4.34
N VAL A 423 8.27 -7.69 -4.37
CA VAL A 423 9.41 -6.88 -4.84
C VAL A 423 10.15 -6.16 -3.72
N SER A 424 9.54 -6.05 -2.54
CA SER A 424 10.09 -5.26 -1.43
C SER A 424 9.75 -5.86 -0.08
N PHE A 425 10.78 -5.93 0.77
CA PHE A 425 10.75 -6.40 2.14
C PHE A 425 11.32 -5.30 3.06
N GLU A 426 10.44 -4.70 3.85
CA GLU A 426 10.77 -3.73 4.90
C GLU A 426 10.80 -4.43 6.26
N ASP A 427 11.81 -4.08 7.07
CA ASP A 427 12.02 -4.55 8.46
C ASP A 427 11.78 -6.04 8.68
N SER A 428 12.37 -6.85 7.80
CA SER A 428 12.27 -8.32 7.82
C SER A 428 12.98 -9.01 8.98
N PHE A 429 13.89 -8.31 9.65
CA PHE A 429 14.56 -8.79 10.86
C PHE A 429 14.54 -7.67 11.90
N ALA A 430 14.66 -8.02 13.18
CA ALA A 430 14.71 -7.03 14.24
C ALA A 430 15.89 -6.05 14.02
N GLU A 431 15.74 -4.81 14.49
CA GLU A 431 16.75 -3.75 14.35
C GLU A 431 18.15 -4.14 14.87
N ASP A 432 18.22 -5.08 15.81
CA ASP A 432 19.47 -5.60 16.40
C ASP A 432 19.94 -6.95 15.83
N ASP A 433 19.17 -7.60 14.95
CA ASP A 433 19.53 -8.88 14.30
C ASP A 433 20.30 -8.66 13.00
N TYR A 434 21.47 -8.02 13.08
CA TYR A 434 22.33 -7.71 11.93
C TYR A 434 22.67 -8.92 11.07
N GLU A 435 22.78 -10.10 11.67
CA GLU A 435 23.05 -11.34 10.92
C GLU A 435 21.84 -11.74 10.05
N GLY A 436 20.61 -11.52 10.54
CA GLY A 436 19.38 -11.70 9.76
C GLY A 436 19.35 -10.82 8.52
N TRP A 437 19.60 -9.52 8.69
CA TRP A 437 19.73 -8.56 7.59
C TRP A 437 20.78 -8.99 6.56
N ARG A 438 21.97 -9.42 7.02
CA ARG A 438 23.06 -9.89 6.16
C ARG A 438 22.66 -11.13 5.35
N LEU A 439 22.04 -12.11 6.00
CA LEU A 439 21.57 -13.34 5.35
C LEU A 439 20.47 -13.04 4.32
N LEU A 440 19.55 -12.12 4.62
CA LEU A 440 18.51 -11.69 3.69
C LEU A 440 19.10 -11.00 2.46
N MET A 441 20.00 -10.05 2.67
CA MET A 441 20.69 -9.37 1.59
C MET A 441 21.47 -10.33 0.70
N GLN A 442 22.16 -11.32 1.29
CA GLN A 442 22.86 -12.37 0.56
C GLN A 442 21.90 -13.25 -0.27
N ALA A 443 20.74 -13.60 0.28
CA ALA A 443 19.79 -14.50 -0.38
C ALA A 443 18.95 -13.80 -1.46
N LEU A 444 18.42 -12.62 -1.16
CA LEU A 444 17.36 -11.95 -1.92
C LEU A 444 17.68 -10.50 -2.31
N GLY A 445 18.73 -9.87 -1.78
CA GLY A 445 19.03 -8.45 -2.03
C GLY A 445 19.25 -8.07 -3.50
N GLY A 446 19.65 -9.02 -4.35
CA GLY A 446 19.71 -8.82 -5.81
C GLY A 446 18.37 -8.90 -6.54
N LYS A 447 17.28 -9.30 -5.86
CA LYS A 447 15.95 -9.56 -6.43
C LYS A 447 14.85 -8.69 -5.82
N VAL A 448 14.99 -8.29 -4.56
CA VAL A 448 14.02 -7.45 -3.85
C VAL A 448 14.69 -6.21 -3.27
N PHE A 449 13.90 -5.15 -3.06
CA PHE A 449 14.28 -4.05 -2.20
C PHE A 449 14.26 -4.54 -0.74
N VAL A 450 15.39 -4.44 -0.06
CA VAL A 450 15.51 -4.71 1.38
C VAL A 450 15.59 -3.35 2.03
N ILE A 451 14.47 -2.94 2.61
CA ILE A 451 14.25 -1.59 3.14
C ILE A 451 14.52 -1.62 4.64
N GLY A 452 15.42 -0.76 5.11
CA GLY A 452 15.59 -0.49 6.54
C GLY A 452 14.77 0.71 6.97
N ASP A 453 13.98 0.55 8.05
CA ASP A 453 13.25 1.61 8.74
C ASP A 453 13.72 1.72 10.20
N ASP A 454 13.34 0.78 11.08
CA ASP A 454 13.79 0.74 12.48
C ASP A 454 15.31 0.62 12.58
N LEU A 455 15.93 -0.15 11.67
CA LEU A 455 17.39 -0.33 11.62
C LEU A 455 18.14 1.00 11.44
N VAL A 456 17.59 1.95 10.66
CA VAL A 456 18.32 3.17 10.27
C VAL A 456 17.76 4.46 10.87
N THR A 457 16.48 4.49 11.26
CA THR A 457 15.78 5.65 11.85
C THR A 457 16.01 6.98 11.13
N THR A 458 16.17 6.96 9.81
CA THR A 458 16.53 8.14 8.99
C THR A 458 17.81 8.87 9.47
N LYS A 459 18.70 8.17 10.19
CA LYS A 459 19.94 8.73 10.73
C LYS A 459 21.08 8.53 9.74
N ASP A 460 21.61 9.63 9.21
CA ASP A 460 22.71 9.70 8.23
C ASP A 460 23.86 8.72 8.52
N THR A 461 24.36 8.72 9.75
CA THR A 461 25.47 7.85 10.19
C THR A 461 25.12 6.36 10.17
N VAL A 462 23.90 5.99 10.58
CA VAL A 462 23.44 4.60 10.63
C VAL A 462 23.07 4.08 9.24
N ILE A 463 22.55 4.94 8.37
CA ILE A 463 22.35 4.64 6.94
C ILE A 463 23.69 4.28 6.30
N GLU A 464 24.73 5.11 6.50
CA GLU A 464 26.05 4.83 5.94
C GLU A 464 26.64 3.52 6.46
N GLU A 465 26.56 3.28 7.78
CA GLU A 465 27.04 2.03 8.39
C GLU A 465 26.30 0.81 7.83
N SER A 466 24.97 0.90 7.72
CA SER A 466 24.13 -0.20 7.22
C SER A 466 24.41 -0.51 5.74
N ALA A 467 24.69 0.51 4.94
CA ALA A 467 25.13 0.36 3.56
C ALA A 467 26.51 -0.32 3.47
N ASP A 468 27.48 0.12 4.29
CA ASP A 468 28.84 -0.43 4.31
C ASP A 468 28.87 -1.90 4.74
N ARG A 469 28.01 -2.25 5.70
CA ARG A 469 27.81 -3.63 6.18
C ARG A 469 26.92 -4.46 5.26
N LYS A 470 26.41 -3.89 4.16
CA LYS A 470 25.52 -4.53 3.17
C LYS A 470 24.28 -5.15 3.80
N LEU A 471 23.69 -4.45 4.77
CA LEU A 471 22.49 -4.90 5.48
C LEU A 471 21.20 -4.53 4.75
N ILE A 472 21.25 -3.48 3.95
CA ILE A 472 20.12 -2.94 3.18
C ILE A 472 20.56 -2.55 1.78
N ASN A 473 19.60 -2.41 0.87
CA ASN A 473 19.82 -1.78 -0.44
C ASN A 473 18.87 -0.59 -0.68
N THR A 474 17.98 -0.33 0.28
CA THR A 474 16.99 0.75 0.23
C THR A 474 16.83 1.31 1.64
N ALA A 475 16.74 2.62 1.79
CA ALA A 475 16.46 3.27 3.06
C ALA A 475 15.05 3.84 3.08
N LEU A 476 14.31 3.63 4.17
CA LEU A 476 13.07 4.34 4.41
C LEU A 476 13.38 5.71 5.04
N ILE A 477 12.81 6.78 4.47
CA ILE A 477 13.06 8.15 4.90
C ILE A 477 11.80 8.71 5.55
N LYS A 478 11.88 8.97 6.85
CA LYS A 478 10.83 9.61 7.67
C LYS A 478 11.42 10.85 8.32
N ALA A 479 11.12 12.02 7.75
CA ALA A 479 11.69 13.30 8.21
C ALA A 479 11.48 13.56 9.71
N ASN A 480 10.41 13.05 10.29
CA ASN A 480 10.13 13.21 11.71
C ASN A 480 11.04 12.35 12.62
N GLN A 481 11.67 11.28 12.12
CA GLN A 481 12.63 10.49 12.92
C GLN A 481 13.93 11.27 13.17
N ILE A 482 14.29 12.23 12.31
CA ILE A 482 15.50 13.06 12.48
C ILE A 482 15.16 14.50 12.88
N GLY A 483 14.06 15.05 12.36
CA GLY A 483 13.38 16.23 12.92
C GLY A 483 13.75 17.59 12.34
N THR A 484 14.51 17.67 11.25
CA THR A 484 14.64 18.87 10.40
C THR A 484 14.70 18.50 8.92
N LEU A 485 14.42 19.45 8.03
CA LEU A 485 14.54 19.23 6.60
C LEU A 485 16.00 19.08 6.16
N SER A 486 16.94 19.82 6.76
CA SER A 486 18.37 19.74 6.45
C SER A 486 18.98 18.40 6.84
N GLU A 487 18.64 17.87 8.02
CA GLU A 487 19.09 16.52 8.42
C GLU A 487 18.45 15.45 7.53
N THR A 488 17.21 15.66 7.08
CA THR A 488 16.53 14.76 6.12
C THR A 488 17.25 14.76 4.77
N MET A 489 17.61 15.94 4.23
CA MET A 489 18.39 16.06 3.00
C MET A 489 19.76 15.37 3.14
N LEU A 490 20.43 15.54 4.26
CA LEU A 490 21.70 14.86 4.53
C LEU A 490 21.55 13.33 4.52
N ALA A 491 20.52 12.80 5.19
CA ALA A 491 20.23 11.36 5.20
C ALA A 491 19.95 10.82 3.78
N ILE A 492 19.18 11.57 2.97
CA ILE A 492 18.91 11.25 1.56
C ILE A 492 20.20 11.22 0.75
N LEU A 493 21.04 12.25 0.85
CA LEU A 493 22.31 12.33 0.12
C LEU A 493 23.28 11.21 0.49
N VAL A 494 23.33 10.83 1.78
CA VAL A 494 24.11 9.67 2.23
C VAL A 494 23.56 8.39 1.59
N ALA A 495 22.25 8.14 1.66
CA ALA A 495 21.64 6.95 1.07
C ALA A 495 21.95 6.84 -0.43
N LEU A 496 21.68 7.91 -1.20
CA LEU A 496 21.91 7.97 -2.64
C LEU A 496 23.41 7.82 -3.00
N GLY A 497 24.28 8.49 -2.24
CA GLY A 497 25.73 8.41 -2.42
C GLY A 497 26.32 7.05 -2.06
N LYS A 498 25.67 6.26 -1.19
CA LYS A 498 26.04 4.86 -0.93
C LYS A 498 25.39 3.87 -1.91
N GLY A 499 24.65 4.37 -2.90
CA GLY A 499 23.99 3.54 -3.91
C GLY A 499 22.74 2.82 -3.38
N LEU A 500 22.15 3.30 -2.30
CA LEU A 500 20.84 2.85 -1.83
C LEU A 500 19.74 3.57 -2.61
N GLU A 501 18.63 2.87 -2.83
CA GLU A 501 17.38 3.52 -3.19
C GLU A 501 16.71 4.15 -1.96
N ILE A 502 15.76 5.05 -2.17
CA ILE A 502 15.01 5.69 -1.08
C ILE A 502 13.51 5.54 -1.27
N VAL A 503 12.81 5.21 -0.18
CA VAL A 503 11.35 5.28 -0.11
C VAL A 503 10.97 6.30 0.96
N VAL A 504 10.26 7.36 0.58
CA VAL A 504 9.79 8.35 1.55
C VAL A 504 8.49 7.86 2.19
N SER A 505 8.39 7.95 3.51
CA SER A 505 7.31 7.33 4.28
C SER A 505 6.64 8.28 5.25
N HIS A 506 5.35 8.04 5.49
CA HIS A 506 4.56 8.73 6.50
C HIS A 506 4.88 8.23 7.93
N ARG A 507 4.06 8.64 8.91
CA ARG A 507 3.84 7.85 10.14
C ARG A 507 2.38 7.48 10.34
N SER A 508 2.14 6.48 11.19
CA SER A 508 0.82 5.98 11.55
C SER A 508 -0.16 7.06 12.02
N LYS A 509 0.33 8.13 12.66
CA LYS A 509 -0.50 9.28 13.07
C LYS A 509 -0.07 10.52 12.28
N SER A 510 -0.79 10.84 11.21
CA SER A 510 -0.43 11.90 10.28
C SER A 510 -1.43 13.06 10.28
N PRO A 511 -0.96 14.31 10.12
CA PRO A 511 -1.80 15.46 9.78
C PRO A 511 -2.04 15.54 8.26
N ASN A 512 -2.90 16.48 7.85
CA ASN A 512 -3.16 16.84 6.45
C ASN A 512 -2.07 17.78 5.90
N ASP A 513 -0.84 17.28 5.83
CA ASP A 513 0.31 17.98 5.27
C ASP A 513 0.94 17.14 4.15
N ASP A 514 1.52 17.79 3.14
CA ASP A 514 2.10 17.18 1.94
C ASP A 514 3.63 17.03 1.99
N MET A 515 4.25 17.23 3.17
CA MET A 515 5.69 17.15 3.39
C MET A 515 6.35 15.94 2.70
N GLU A 516 5.80 14.74 2.88
CA GLU A 516 6.36 13.50 2.30
C GLU A 516 6.36 13.52 0.77
N ALA A 517 5.33 14.12 0.14
CA ALA A 517 5.27 14.25 -1.31
C ALA A 517 6.34 15.22 -1.83
N GLN A 518 6.54 16.35 -1.14
CA GLN A 518 7.55 17.36 -1.48
C GLN A 518 8.97 16.78 -1.38
N ILE A 519 9.25 16.02 -0.31
CA ILE A 519 10.56 15.36 -0.10
C ILE A 519 10.78 14.26 -1.16
N ALA A 520 9.75 13.48 -1.50
CA ALA A 520 9.90 12.39 -2.46
C ALA A 520 10.17 12.90 -3.89
N LEU A 521 9.51 13.99 -4.27
CA LEU A 521 9.72 14.65 -5.57
C LEU A 521 11.06 15.37 -5.64
N SER A 522 11.54 15.98 -4.56
CA SER A 522 12.83 16.69 -4.57
C SER A 522 14.00 15.74 -4.88
N ALA A 523 13.95 14.50 -4.39
CA ALA A 523 15.01 13.52 -4.52
C ALA A 523 14.79 12.47 -5.64
N ASN A 524 13.72 12.58 -6.44
CA ASN A 524 13.30 11.54 -7.40
C ASN A 524 13.24 10.14 -6.76
N ALA A 525 12.66 10.07 -5.56
CA ALA A 525 12.62 8.86 -4.73
C ALA A 525 12.10 7.64 -5.49
N LEU A 526 12.55 6.44 -5.13
CA LEU A 526 12.04 5.18 -5.69
C LEU A 526 10.55 5.05 -5.42
N GLY A 527 10.15 5.27 -4.17
CA GLY A 527 8.78 5.03 -3.73
C GLY A 527 8.28 6.06 -2.73
N LEU A 528 6.95 6.11 -2.62
CA LEU A 528 6.21 6.86 -1.61
C LEU A 528 5.29 5.88 -0.88
N LYS A 529 5.53 5.70 0.42
CA LYS A 529 4.72 4.87 1.33
C LYS A 529 3.92 5.79 2.23
N THR A 530 2.72 6.18 1.79
CA THR A 530 1.86 7.11 2.54
C THR A 530 0.50 6.52 2.91
N GLY A 531 0.41 5.20 3.07
CA GLY A 531 -0.77 4.49 3.60
C GLY A 531 -1.80 4.11 2.54
N GLY A 532 -2.95 3.63 2.99
CA GLY A 532 -4.09 3.23 2.17
C GLY A 532 -4.98 4.39 1.72
N GLY A 533 -6.02 4.09 0.94
CA GLY A 533 -6.89 5.08 0.31
C GLY A 533 -8.18 5.40 1.06
N ALA A 534 -8.29 5.03 2.35
CA ALA A 534 -9.51 5.21 3.15
C ALA A 534 -9.49 6.49 4.01
N ASN A 535 -8.32 7.11 4.21
CA ASN A 535 -8.15 8.21 5.15
C ASN A 535 -7.65 9.48 4.45
N THR A 536 -8.20 10.63 4.84
CA THR A 536 -7.96 11.93 4.18
C THR A 536 -6.50 12.34 4.21
N GLU A 537 -5.79 12.13 5.32
CA GLU A 537 -4.40 12.51 5.51
C GLU A 537 -3.43 11.73 4.61
N ARG A 538 -3.84 10.54 4.15
CA ARG A 538 -3.10 9.71 3.19
C ARG A 538 -3.36 10.21 1.78
N LEU A 539 -4.64 10.39 1.44
CA LEU A 539 -5.07 10.90 0.15
C LEU A 539 -4.51 12.31 -0.13
N PHE A 540 -4.33 13.14 0.89
CA PHE A 540 -3.72 14.46 0.78
C PHE A 540 -2.30 14.40 0.20
N LYS A 541 -1.49 13.44 0.68
CA LYS A 541 -0.10 13.24 0.23
C LYS A 541 -0.03 12.73 -1.21
N TYR A 542 -0.84 11.72 -1.55
CA TYR A 542 -0.93 11.25 -2.94
C TYR A 542 -1.46 12.34 -3.89
N GLY A 543 -2.47 13.09 -3.46
CA GLY A 543 -3.06 14.19 -4.21
C GLY A 543 -2.08 15.34 -4.45
N ALA A 544 -1.15 15.60 -3.52
CA ALA A 544 -0.11 16.60 -3.70
C ALA A 544 0.85 16.22 -4.84
N VAL A 545 1.24 14.94 -4.97
CA VAL A 545 2.04 14.49 -6.12
C VAL A 545 1.29 14.72 -7.43
N THR A 546 0.03 14.28 -7.52
CA THR A 546 -0.83 14.53 -8.70
C THR A 546 -0.89 16.02 -9.04
N LYS A 547 -1.09 16.88 -8.02
CA LYS A 547 -1.19 18.33 -8.20
C LYS A 547 0.11 18.90 -8.76
N ILE A 548 1.26 18.61 -8.12
CA ILE A 548 2.57 19.14 -8.53
C ILE A 548 2.91 18.68 -9.95
N MET A 549 2.71 17.39 -10.28
CA MET A 549 2.96 16.88 -11.62
C MET A 549 2.10 17.58 -12.68
N LYS A 550 0.82 17.81 -12.40
CA LYS A 550 -0.08 18.55 -13.32
C LYS A 550 0.31 20.00 -13.47
N ASP A 551 0.62 20.68 -12.36
CA ASP A 551 1.02 22.09 -12.36
C ASP A 551 2.31 22.27 -13.16
N MET A 552 3.31 21.40 -12.98
CA MET A 552 4.55 21.41 -13.77
C MET A 552 4.30 21.18 -15.26
N LYS A 553 3.48 20.18 -15.62
CA LYS A 553 3.12 19.94 -17.02
C LYS A 553 2.43 21.14 -17.66
N LYS A 554 1.54 21.82 -16.91
CA LYS A 554 0.83 23.02 -17.37
C LYS A 554 1.79 24.19 -17.56
N THR A 555 2.68 24.44 -16.61
CA THR A 555 3.69 25.51 -16.68
C THR A 555 4.59 25.33 -17.91
N ILE A 556 5.08 24.10 -18.15
CA ILE A 556 5.88 23.76 -19.34
C ILE A 556 5.09 24.01 -20.63
N SER A 557 3.83 23.55 -20.68
CA SER A 557 2.99 23.70 -21.89
C SER A 557 2.62 25.15 -22.19
N ALA A 558 2.49 25.99 -21.17
CA ALA A 558 2.05 27.37 -21.32
C ALA A 558 3.16 28.29 -21.89
N GLN A 559 4.41 27.84 -22.01
CA GLN A 559 5.58 28.66 -22.37
C GLN A 559 5.52 30.05 -21.71
N LEU A 560 5.11 30.11 -20.44
CA LEU A 560 5.01 31.38 -19.74
C LEU A 560 6.41 31.99 -19.70
N SER A 561 6.65 32.97 -20.55
CA SER A 561 7.80 33.84 -20.46
C SER A 561 7.73 34.49 -19.09
N ASP A 562 8.79 34.37 -18.30
CA ASP A 562 9.02 35.27 -17.17
C ASP A 562 8.78 36.70 -17.68
N LYS A 563 7.63 37.27 -17.36
CA LYS A 563 7.51 38.72 -17.39
C LYS A 563 8.29 39.17 -16.19
N ASP A 564 9.50 39.64 -16.46
CA ASP A 564 10.38 40.33 -15.52
C ASP A 564 9.64 41.58 -15.01
N ASP A 565 8.83 41.39 -13.98
CA ASP A 565 8.31 42.48 -13.17
C ASP A 565 9.31 42.68 -12.04
N SER A 566 10.46 43.28 -12.39
CA SER A 566 11.56 43.58 -11.45
C SER A 566 11.06 44.28 -10.17
N HIS A 567 9.99 45.08 -10.29
CA HIS A 567 9.31 45.73 -9.17
C HIS A 567 8.65 44.75 -8.17
N VAL A 568 8.24 43.56 -8.58
CA VAL A 568 7.64 42.54 -7.70
C VAL A 568 8.72 41.79 -6.90
N LYS A 569 9.89 41.53 -7.50
CA LYS A 569 11.04 40.92 -6.81
C LYS A 569 11.56 41.82 -5.69
N ASP A 570 11.78 43.11 -5.98
CA ASP A 570 12.25 44.08 -4.97
C ASP A 570 11.27 44.22 -3.80
N THR A 571 9.96 44.10 -4.05
CA THR A 571 8.93 44.17 -3.00
C THR A 571 8.86 42.91 -2.14
N MET A 572 9.27 41.75 -2.67
CA MET A 572 9.27 40.47 -1.93
C MET A 572 10.48 40.33 -0.99
N ASP A 573 11.63 40.92 -1.34
CA ASP A 573 12.84 40.88 -0.50
C ASP A 573 12.72 41.66 0.82
N ASP A 574 11.79 42.62 0.87
CA ASP A 574 11.47 43.41 2.05
C ASP A 574 10.33 42.83 2.92
N LEU A 575 9.81 41.64 2.57
CA LEU A 575 8.83 40.95 3.39
C LEU A 575 9.43 40.58 4.74
N VAL A 576 8.68 40.85 5.80
CA VAL A 576 9.05 40.53 7.18
C VAL A 576 8.09 39.46 7.69
N ILE A 577 8.63 38.50 8.45
CA ILE A 577 7.79 37.55 9.20
C ILE A 577 7.09 38.33 10.30
N THR A 578 5.77 38.50 10.19
CA THR A 578 5.03 39.38 11.10
C THR A 578 4.47 38.63 12.30
N ASP A 579 4.08 37.37 12.10
CA ASP A 579 3.41 36.56 13.10
C ASP A 579 3.72 35.08 12.87
N ILE A 580 3.93 34.35 13.95
CA ILE A 580 3.97 32.88 13.96
C ILE A 580 2.91 32.42 14.94
N ILE A 581 1.98 31.61 14.46
CA ILE A 581 0.94 30.99 15.27
C ILE A 581 1.26 29.50 15.38
N ALA A 582 1.12 28.94 16.56
CA ALA A 582 1.17 27.50 16.77
C ALA A 582 -0.10 27.04 17.45
N TYR A 583 -0.54 25.83 17.11
CA TYR A 583 -1.78 25.25 17.60
C TYR A 583 -1.69 23.72 17.54
N GLU A 584 -2.66 23.06 18.13
CA GLU A 584 -2.79 21.62 18.07
C GLU A 584 -3.46 21.19 16.77
N GLU A 585 -2.67 20.60 15.88
CA GLU A 585 -3.14 20.04 14.62
C GLU A 585 -3.66 18.63 14.85
N PRO A 586 -4.92 18.32 14.51
CA PRO A 586 -5.47 16.98 14.68
C PRO A 586 -4.77 15.97 13.75
N THR A 587 -4.60 14.74 14.25
CA THR A 587 -4.21 13.58 13.42
C THR A 587 -5.34 12.58 13.31
N ASN A 588 -5.23 11.65 12.36
CA ASN A 588 -6.16 10.53 12.19
C ASN A 588 -6.34 9.64 13.44
N ALA A 589 -5.39 9.65 14.37
CA ALA A 589 -5.44 8.84 15.59
C ALA A 589 -6.12 9.54 16.79
N GLY A 590 -6.67 10.75 16.60
CA GLY A 590 -7.28 11.53 17.67
C GLY A 590 -6.29 12.05 18.72
N ILE A 591 -4.99 12.04 18.39
CA ILE A 591 -3.91 12.63 19.19
C ILE A 591 -3.38 13.83 18.40
N PRO A 592 -3.30 15.03 18.97
CA PRO A 592 -2.81 16.18 18.23
C PRO A 592 -1.29 16.14 18.04
N THR A 593 -0.84 16.80 16.99
CA THR A 593 0.55 17.22 16.76
C THR A 593 0.61 18.75 16.74
N VAL A 594 1.79 19.32 16.51
CA VAL A 594 1.95 20.77 16.37
C VAL A 594 1.66 21.17 14.93
N GLY A 595 0.74 22.11 14.75
CA GLY A 595 0.57 22.90 13.54
C GLY A 595 1.16 24.28 13.72
N VAL A 596 1.83 24.80 12.69
CA VAL A 596 2.42 26.13 12.66
C VAL A 596 1.91 26.89 11.45
N GLU A 597 1.58 28.16 11.65
CA GLU A 597 1.29 29.13 10.60
C GLU A 597 2.31 30.27 10.67
N VAL A 598 3.03 30.50 9.58
CA VAL A 598 3.96 31.62 9.42
C VAL A 598 3.32 32.64 8.50
N TYR A 599 3.22 33.88 8.99
CA TYR A 599 2.71 35.01 8.22
C TYR A 599 3.86 35.96 7.84
N ALA A 600 3.83 36.42 6.60
CA ALA A 600 4.73 37.45 6.10
C ALA A 600 3.98 38.62 5.46
N GLY A 601 4.54 39.81 5.58
CA GLY A 601 3.97 41.04 5.04
C GLY A 601 4.87 42.25 5.20
N VAL A 602 4.30 43.43 5.01
CA VAL A 602 5.04 44.70 5.05
C VAL A 602 5.13 45.23 6.48
N ALA A 603 6.35 45.48 6.94
CA ALA A 603 6.62 46.02 8.27
C ALA A 603 5.86 47.34 8.51
N GLY A 604 5.26 47.50 9.70
CA GLY A 604 4.53 48.71 10.09
C GLY A 604 3.14 48.90 9.42
N SER A 605 2.79 48.10 8.40
CA SER A 605 1.49 48.20 7.74
C SER A 605 0.42 47.38 8.46
N LYS A 606 -0.70 48.00 8.84
CA LYS A 606 -1.87 47.26 9.38
C LYS A 606 -2.60 46.45 8.31
N LYS A 607 -2.73 47.00 7.10
CA LYS A 607 -3.48 46.40 5.99
C LYS A 607 -2.71 45.23 5.36
N TYR A 608 -1.40 45.37 5.24
CA TYR A 608 -0.53 44.42 4.54
C TYR A 608 0.36 43.64 5.51
N ARG A 609 -0.07 43.47 6.76
CA ARG A 609 0.68 42.73 7.78
C ARG A 609 0.78 41.24 7.45
N LYS A 610 -0.33 40.64 7.02
CA LYS A 610 -0.47 39.18 6.79
C LYS A 610 -0.84 38.89 5.33
N ILE A 611 0.07 39.21 4.40
CA ILE A 611 -0.17 39.01 2.96
C ILE A 611 -0.02 37.54 2.60
N LEU A 612 1.02 36.91 3.13
CA LEU A 612 1.33 35.51 2.89
C LEU A 612 1.08 34.68 4.13
N LYS A 613 0.67 33.43 3.93
CA LYS A 613 0.46 32.43 4.98
C LYS A 613 1.01 31.10 4.49
N PHE A 614 1.89 30.50 5.28
CA PHE A 614 2.40 29.15 5.06
C PHE A 614 2.19 28.30 6.30
N THR A 615 1.84 27.05 6.10
CA THR A 615 1.60 26.09 7.17
C THR A 615 2.72 25.07 7.24
N GLY A 616 2.88 24.44 8.39
CA GLY A 616 3.69 23.25 8.57
C GLY A 616 3.16 22.44 9.73
N SER A 617 3.01 21.14 9.53
CA SER A 617 2.64 20.21 10.60
C SER A 617 3.32 18.87 10.40
N THR A 618 3.54 18.14 11.50
CA THR A 618 4.43 16.98 11.49
C THR A 618 3.75 15.73 12.02
N PRO A 619 3.98 14.56 11.41
CA PRO A 619 3.37 13.32 11.86
C PRO A 619 3.98 12.82 13.18
N LEU A 620 3.20 12.07 13.97
CA LEU A 620 3.61 11.51 15.26
C LEU A 620 4.15 10.10 15.10
N GLY A 621 5.22 9.79 15.84
CA GLY A 621 5.65 8.42 16.08
C GLY A 621 4.83 7.68 17.14
N THR A 622 4.95 6.36 17.17
CA THR A 622 4.38 5.46 18.20
C THR A 622 5.40 5.12 19.28
N SER A 623 6.68 5.08 18.91
CA SER A 623 7.86 4.95 19.76
C SER A 623 8.92 5.91 19.22
N ALA A 624 9.75 6.45 20.11
CA ALA A 624 11.03 7.01 19.73
C ALA A 624 12.08 5.98 20.14
N GLY A 625 12.73 5.34 19.17
CA GLY A 625 13.92 4.54 19.44
C GLY A 625 15.00 5.36 20.14
N THR A 626 16.05 4.72 20.64
CA THR A 626 17.15 5.42 21.36
C THR A 626 17.82 6.50 20.50
N GLY A 627 17.77 6.37 19.17
CA GLY A 627 18.33 7.31 18.20
C GLY A 627 17.34 8.28 17.54
N GLU A 628 16.02 8.13 17.71
CA GLU A 628 15.03 8.99 17.04
C GLU A 628 14.91 10.36 17.71
N ALA A 629 14.48 11.36 16.94
CA ALA A 629 14.06 12.65 17.46
C ALA A 629 12.79 12.52 18.31
N ILE A 630 12.73 13.25 19.42
CA ILE A 630 11.67 13.13 20.43
C ILE A 630 10.49 14.00 20.03
N HIS A 631 9.33 13.35 19.93
CA HIS A 631 8.06 14.05 19.91
C HIS A 631 7.72 14.52 21.34
N LEU A 632 7.71 15.83 21.57
CA LEU A 632 7.48 16.38 22.90
C LEU A 632 5.97 16.36 23.22
N VAL A 633 5.63 15.64 24.28
CA VAL A 633 4.26 15.47 24.79
C VAL A 633 4.05 16.13 26.15
N ASP A 634 2.79 16.38 26.51
CA ASP A 634 2.38 17.08 27.73
C ASP A 634 2.72 16.32 29.02
N SER A 635 2.88 14.99 28.95
CA SER A 635 3.31 14.20 30.12
C SER A 635 4.80 14.32 30.45
N ILE A 636 5.62 14.88 29.54
CA ILE A 636 7.03 15.19 29.79
C ILE A 636 7.08 16.56 30.46
N ILE A 637 7.44 16.57 31.75
CA ILE A 637 7.41 17.76 32.58
C ILE A 637 8.84 18.23 32.82
N GLU A 638 9.13 19.49 32.51
CA GLU A 638 10.41 20.10 32.83
C GLU A 638 10.47 20.50 34.31
N ARG A 639 11.69 20.58 34.85
CA ARG A 639 11.88 21.05 36.22
C ARG A 639 11.31 22.46 36.40
N SER A 640 10.54 22.67 37.46
CA SER A 640 9.94 23.95 37.82
C SER A 640 9.81 24.07 39.34
N GLU A 641 9.48 25.27 39.83
CA GLU A 641 9.22 25.49 41.26
C GLU A 641 8.10 24.59 41.79
N VAL A 642 7.03 24.40 41.01
CA VAL A 642 5.92 23.48 41.33
C VAL A 642 6.42 22.03 41.48
N VAL A 643 7.29 21.56 40.59
CA VAL A 643 7.87 20.21 40.69
C VAL A 643 8.76 20.08 41.91
N ASP A 644 9.56 21.10 42.21
CA ASP A 644 10.45 21.11 43.37
C ASP A 644 9.66 21.16 44.70
N CYS A 645 8.56 21.92 44.76
CA CYS A 645 7.66 22.02 45.93
C CYS A 645 6.87 20.73 46.21
N HIS A 646 6.46 20.00 45.17
CA HIS A 646 5.64 18.77 45.28
C HIS A 646 6.38 17.53 44.80
N ARG A 647 7.67 17.42 45.12
CA ARG A 647 8.59 16.39 44.58
C ARG A 647 8.14 14.95 44.86
N ASP A 648 7.37 14.73 45.90
CA ASP A 648 6.77 13.44 46.26
C ASP A 648 5.79 12.93 45.19
N LEU A 649 5.14 13.82 44.43
CA LEU A 649 4.18 13.47 43.38
C LEU A 649 4.84 13.13 42.03
N PHE A 650 6.13 13.40 41.87
CA PHE A 650 6.85 13.23 40.61
C PHE A 650 7.91 12.13 40.69
N ALA A 651 8.11 11.45 39.57
CA ALA A 651 9.25 10.59 39.30
C ALA A 651 10.18 11.26 38.31
N GLU A 652 11.44 11.44 38.71
CA GLU A 652 12.51 11.94 37.85
C GLU A 652 12.88 10.87 36.81
N GLN A 653 13.00 11.29 35.55
CA GLN A 653 13.33 10.45 34.41
C GLN A 653 14.83 10.53 34.08
N PRO A 654 15.41 9.55 33.37
CA PRO A 654 16.83 9.54 33.03
C PRO A 654 17.31 10.77 32.25
N ASP A 655 16.44 11.44 31.51
CA ASP A 655 16.71 12.64 30.72
C ASP A 655 16.53 13.95 31.50
N LYS A 656 16.45 13.86 32.84
CA LYS A 656 16.22 14.98 33.77
C LYS A 656 14.87 15.67 33.60
N THR A 657 13.91 15.00 32.98
CA THR A 657 12.49 15.41 33.01
C THR A 657 11.76 14.72 34.17
N PHE A 658 10.50 15.07 34.36
CA PHE A 658 9.65 14.55 35.41
C PHE A 658 8.37 14.01 34.78
N ALA A 659 7.78 13.01 35.43
CA ALA A 659 6.44 12.54 35.16
C ALA A 659 5.71 12.34 36.48
N PHE A 660 4.39 12.53 36.50
CA PHE A 660 3.60 12.16 37.67
C PHE A 660 3.78 10.65 37.98
N ARG A 661 3.92 10.30 39.25
CA ARG A 661 3.96 8.88 39.64
C ARG A 661 2.62 8.21 39.32
N LYS A 662 2.65 6.90 39.03
CA LYS A 662 1.47 6.15 38.56
C LYS A 662 0.32 6.12 39.59
N GLU A 663 0.66 6.21 40.87
CA GLU A 663 -0.23 6.24 42.02
C GLU A 663 -0.88 7.61 42.28
N VAL A 664 -0.39 8.68 41.64
CA VAL A 664 -0.97 10.03 41.80
C VAL A 664 -2.34 10.07 41.13
N THR A 665 -3.30 10.71 41.79
CA THR A 665 -4.67 10.86 41.31
C THR A 665 -5.07 12.33 41.32
N ALA A 666 -6.15 12.67 40.62
CA ALA A 666 -6.71 14.02 40.66
C ALA A 666 -7.13 14.47 42.08
N GLU A 667 -7.40 13.54 43.00
CA GLU A 667 -7.68 13.88 44.40
C GLU A 667 -6.41 14.24 45.17
N HIS A 668 -5.32 13.48 44.97
CA HIS A 668 -4.00 13.79 45.55
C HIS A 668 -3.57 15.21 45.17
N VAL A 669 -3.69 15.56 43.88
CA VAL A 669 -3.34 16.89 43.37
C VAL A 669 -4.27 17.97 43.93
N ARG A 670 -5.59 17.76 43.96
CA ARG A 670 -6.54 18.76 44.49
C ARG A 670 -6.34 19.05 45.98
N LYS A 671 -5.91 18.07 46.78
CA LYS A 671 -5.65 18.26 48.23
C LYS A 671 -4.50 19.23 48.51
N THR A 672 -3.61 19.46 47.56
CA THR A 672 -2.51 20.43 47.71
C THR A 672 -2.98 21.89 47.72
N ASN A 673 -4.19 22.17 47.21
CA ASN A 673 -4.72 23.53 46.97
C ASN A 673 -3.79 24.43 46.12
N ASP A 674 -2.90 23.84 45.32
CA ASP A 674 -2.01 24.55 44.41
C ASP A 674 -2.63 24.60 43.00
N SER A 675 -2.99 25.79 42.54
CA SER A 675 -3.61 25.98 41.23
C SER A 675 -2.68 25.68 40.06
N GLU A 676 -1.36 25.90 40.22
CA GLU A 676 -0.38 25.62 39.17
C GLU A 676 -0.16 24.12 39.03
N LEU A 677 -0.07 23.40 40.15
CA LEU A 677 0.00 21.93 40.15
C LEU A 677 -1.26 21.31 39.53
N VAL A 678 -2.44 21.84 39.87
CA VAL A 678 -3.72 21.38 39.28
C VAL A 678 -3.73 21.61 37.77
N SER A 679 -3.28 22.77 37.29
CA SER A 679 -3.16 23.08 35.86
C SER A 679 -2.18 22.13 35.16
N LEU A 680 -1.01 21.92 35.75
CA LEU A 680 0.01 21.00 35.24
C LEU A 680 -0.50 19.56 35.17
N TRP A 681 -1.22 19.10 36.20
CA TRP A 681 -1.88 17.80 36.19
C TRP A 681 -2.90 17.67 35.06
N HIS A 682 -3.82 18.64 34.94
CA HIS A 682 -4.81 18.61 33.86
C HIS A 682 -4.15 18.57 32.49
N ARG A 683 -3.08 19.34 32.31
CA ARG A 683 -2.30 19.34 31.07
C ARG A 683 -1.64 18.00 30.79
N ALA A 684 -0.91 17.46 31.76
CA ALA A 684 -0.20 16.18 31.64
C ALA A 684 -1.12 14.96 31.46
N GLN A 685 -2.42 15.07 31.73
CA GLN A 685 -3.40 14.00 31.54
C GLN A 685 -4.15 14.08 30.20
N ARG A 686 -4.07 15.20 29.47
CA ARG A 686 -4.72 15.36 28.16
C ARG A 686 -4.26 14.30 27.16
N TYR A 687 -5.21 13.76 26.39
CA TYR A 687 -4.96 12.70 25.40
C TYR A 687 -4.17 11.50 25.97
N LYS A 688 -4.41 11.14 27.24
CA LYS A 688 -3.65 10.10 27.97
C LYS A 688 -2.15 10.43 28.07
N GLY A 689 -1.84 11.70 28.30
CA GLY A 689 -0.48 12.26 28.38
C GLY A 689 0.17 12.60 27.05
N LYS A 690 -0.52 12.36 25.93
CA LYS A 690 0.02 12.55 24.58
C LYS A 690 -0.39 13.87 23.92
N GLY A 691 -0.94 14.82 24.68
CA GLY A 691 -1.15 16.18 24.18
C GLY A 691 0.17 16.85 23.82
N CYS A 692 0.14 17.95 23.06
CA CYS A 692 1.35 18.60 22.56
C CYS A 692 1.43 20.10 22.88
N GLN A 693 0.67 20.57 23.87
CA GLN A 693 0.70 21.96 24.29
C GLN A 693 2.10 22.41 24.70
N ASN A 694 2.92 21.54 25.30
CA ASN A 694 4.32 21.86 25.63
C ASN A 694 5.12 22.29 24.40
N ALA A 695 4.96 21.58 23.30
CA ALA A 695 5.62 21.91 22.05
C ALA A 695 5.02 23.16 21.40
N VAL A 696 3.70 23.34 21.46
CA VAL A 696 3.03 24.58 21.00
C VAL A 696 3.56 25.80 21.75
N ASP A 697 3.66 25.72 23.07
CA ASP A 697 4.20 26.81 23.89
C ASP A 697 5.67 27.09 23.58
N ASN A 698 6.49 26.06 23.31
CA ASN A 698 7.87 26.27 22.86
C ASN A 698 7.91 27.03 21.53
N VAL A 699 7.00 26.74 20.58
CA VAL A 699 6.93 27.52 19.33
C VAL A 699 6.60 28.98 19.66
N LEU A 700 5.59 29.25 20.47
CA LEU A 700 5.13 30.62 20.75
C LEU A 700 6.12 31.43 21.59
N THR A 701 6.75 30.81 22.58
CA THR A 701 7.53 31.53 23.60
C THR A 701 9.04 31.49 23.37
N ARG A 702 9.56 30.51 22.61
CA ARG A 702 11.00 30.35 22.35
C ARG A 702 11.36 30.51 20.89
N ILE A 703 10.61 29.89 19.98
CA ILE A 703 10.96 29.90 18.55
C ILE A 703 10.47 31.18 17.88
N ALA A 704 9.18 31.52 18.01
CA ALA A 704 8.57 32.64 17.32
C ALA A 704 9.30 34.00 17.52
N PRO A 705 9.78 34.35 18.73
CA PRO A 705 10.53 35.60 18.94
C PRO A 705 11.79 35.75 18.09
N GLU A 706 12.39 34.64 17.65
CA GLU A 706 13.63 34.63 16.88
C GLU A 706 13.42 34.90 15.39
N PHE A 707 12.20 34.68 14.90
CA PHE A 707 11.82 34.86 13.50
C PHE A 707 10.95 36.11 13.28
N ILE A 708 10.09 36.47 14.24
CA ILE A 708 9.19 37.63 14.10
C ILE A 708 10.02 38.93 14.01
N GLY A 709 9.68 39.76 13.04
CA GLY A 709 10.38 41.03 12.76
C GLY A 709 11.63 40.88 11.90
N LYS A 710 12.04 39.65 11.57
CA LYS A 710 13.13 39.38 10.62
C LYS A 710 12.64 39.43 9.20
N LYS A 711 13.49 39.89 8.29
CA LYS A 711 13.18 39.82 6.86
C LYS A 711 13.22 38.36 6.42
N VAL A 712 12.37 37.97 5.48
CA VAL A 712 12.44 36.63 4.90
C VAL A 712 13.78 36.43 4.20
N SER A 713 14.34 37.49 3.61
CA SER A 713 15.67 37.53 3.01
C SER A 713 16.83 37.30 3.99
N ASP A 714 16.61 37.48 5.31
CA ASP A 714 17.61 37.13 6.34
C ASP A 714 17.83 35.60 6.40
N PHE A 715 16.86 34.80 5.95
CA PHE A 715 16.94 33.34 5.89
C PHE A 715 17.24 32.87 4.47
N SER A 716 18.53 32.72 4.19
CA SER A 716 19.05 32.41 2.85
C SER A 716 18.95 30.94 2.44
N SER A 717 18.52 30.03 3.31
CA SER A 717 18.40 28.59 3.02
C SER A 717 17.58 27.87 4.08
N ILE A 718 17.12 26.66 3.76
CA ILE A 718 16.56 25.70 4.71
C ILE A 718 17.61 25.40 5.80
N LEU A 719 18.88 25.22 5.40
CA LEU A 719 19.99 25.05 6.33
C LEU A 719 20.09 26.18 7.36
N ALA A 720 19.97 27.45 6.95
CA ALA A 720 20.05 28.58 7.87
C ALA A 720 18.89 28.60 8.88
N VAL A 721 17.68 28.23 8.45
CA VAL A 721 16.51 28.09 9.33
C VAL A 721 16.74 26.98 10.34
N ASP A 722 17.16 25.80 9.88
CA ASP A 722 17.37 24.64 10.74
C ASP A 722 18.52 24.85 11.73
N GLN A 723 19.63 25.47 11.31
CA GLN A 723 20.72 25.87 12.21
C GLN A 723 20.22 26.78 13.33
N LYS A 724 19.37 27.75 13.02
CA LYS A 724 18.79 28.65 14.02
C LYS A 724 17.92 27.88 15.01
N LEU A 725 17.09 26.94 14.53
CA LEU A 725 16.25 26.09 15.38
C LEU A 725 17.07 25.15 16.27
N LEU A 726 18.12 24.53 15.73
CA LEU A 726 19.00 23.62 16.48
C LEU A 726 19.87 24.38 17.51
N LEU A 727 20.28 25.61 17.20
CA LEU A 727 20.93 26.48 18.17
C LEU A 727 20.00 26.77 19.36
N LEU A 728 18.73 27.08 19.10
CA LEU A 728 17.75 27.28 20.17
C LEU A 728 17.50 26.01 20.98
N GLU A 729 17.50 24.84 20.35
CA GLU A 729 17.42 23.54 21.04
C GLU A 729 18.59 23.37 22.01
N LYS A 730 19.82 23.65 21.54
CA LYS A 730 21.03 23.63 22.37
C LYS A 730 20.96 24.62 23.52
N GLU A 731 20.61 25.88 23.26
CA GLU A 731 20.49 26.92 24.29
C GLU A 731 19.44 26.54 25.34
N THR A 732 18.32 25.97 24.89
CA THR A 732 17.26 25.47 25.78
C THR A 732 17.79 24.33 26.66
N ALA A 733 18.53 23.37 26.09
CA ALA A 733 19.15 22.28 26.85
C ALA A 733 20.14 22.77 27.92
N VAL A 734 20.94 23.81 27.60
CA VAL A 734 21.84 24.46 28.58
C VAL A 734 21.04 25.14 29.69
N SER A 735 19.98 25.89 29.34
CA SER A 735 19.12 26.55 30.33
C SER A 735 18.42 25.57 31.28
N ARG A 736 18.13 24.36 30.79
CA ARG A 736 17.52 23.26 31.55
C ARG A 736 18.55 22.38 32.29
N SER A 737 19.83 22.74 32.27
CA SER A 737 20.92 21.93 32.87
C SER A 737 21.01 20.50 32.33
N LYS A 738 20.47 20.24 31.13
CA LYS A 738 20.59 18.95 30.43
C LYS A 738 21.91 18.83 29.68
N LEU A 739 22.54 19.98 29.39
CA LEU A 739 23.84 20.08 28.74
C LEU A 739 24.80 20.96 29.57
N GLY A 740 26.02 20.49 29.78
CA GLY A 740 27.07 21.27 30.45
C GLY A 740 27.67 22.34 29.51
N LYS A 741 28.20 23.43 30.07
CA LYS A 741 28.84 24.52 29.28
C LYS A 741 30.07 24.07 28.49
N ASN A 742 30.72 22.98 28.91
CA ASN A 742 31.92 22.40 28.28
C ASN A 742 31.65 21.02 27.64
N ALA A 743 30.44 20.79 27.16
CA ALA A 743 30.08 19.51 26.55
C ALA A 743 30.89 19.23 25.27
N GLN A 744 31.22 17.95 25.04
CA GLN A 744 31.93 17.52 23.84
C GLN A 744 31.04 17.65 22.60
N GLU A 745 31.64 17.79 21.41
CA GLU A 745 30.94 18.00 20.15
C GLU A 745 29.88 16.92 19.85
N ASN A 746 30.21 15.65 20.11
CA ASN A 746 29.27 14.53 19.99
C ASN A 746 28.04 14.70 20.89
N GLN A 747 28.23 15.13 22.14
CA GLN A 747 27.13 15.39 23.08
C GLN A 747 26.26 16.56 22.62
N LEU A 748 26.86 17.58 21.99
CA LEU A 748 26.12 18.70 21.40
C LEU A 748 25.22 18.20 20.24
N VAL A 749 25.81 17.44 19.32
CA VAL A 749 25.10 16.87 18.17
C VAL A 749 23.98 15.94 18.64
N ASP A 750 24.24 15.05 19.60
CA ASP A 750 23.23 14.12 20.10
C ASP A 750 22.03 14.85 20.73
N ILE A 751 22.25 15.90 21.51
CA ILE A 751 21.15 16.71 22.05
C ILE A 751 20.34 17.37 20.93
N MET A 752 21.02 17.99 19.96
CA MET A 752 20.36 18.66 18.84
C MET A 752 19.62 17.68 17.92
N GLN A 753 20.13 16.46 17.73
CA GLN A 753 19.46 15.40 16.99
C GLN A 753 18.21 14.90 17.72
N ARG A 754 18.31 14.73 19.04
CA ARG A 754 17.21 14.23 19.87
C ARG A 754 16.05 15.22 19.98
N LYS A 755 16.29 16.53 19.92
CA LYS A 755 15.24 17.58 19.94
C LYS A 755 14.29 17.46 21.14
N GLY A 756 14.82 16.96 22.25
CA GLY A 756 14.04 16.65 23.45
C GLY A 756 13.58 17.86 24.24
N ASN A 757 14.08 19.06 23.93
CA ASN A 757 13.79 20.25 24.70
C ASN A 757 12.66 21.09 24.08
N LEU A 758 12.83 21.51 22.84
CA LEU A 758 11.78 22.22 22.09
C LEU A 758 10.73 21.25 21.54
N GLY A 759 11.14 20.02 21.23
CA GLY A 759 10.31 19.00 20.59
C GLY A 759 10.53 18.99 19.08
N MET A 760 10.75 17.81 18.51
CA MET A 760 10.86 17.65 17.06
C MET A 760 9.61 18.13 16.32
N ASN A 761 8.43 17.92 16.92
CA ASN A 761 7.16 18.42 16.40
C ASN A 761 7.08 19.95 16.34
N ALA A 762 7.70 20.67 17.27
CA ALA A 762 7.82 22.12 17.17
C ALA A 762 8.82 22.50 16.06
N ILE A 763 10.03 21.95 16.13
CA ILE A 763 11.14 22.29 15.24
C ILE A 763 10.81 22.00 13.77
N LEU A 764 10.42 20.77 13.44
CA LEU A 764 10.17 20.37 12.07
C LEU A 764 8.95 21.10 11.48
N SER A 765 7.92 21.42 12.27
CA SER A 765 6.75 22.18 11.79
C SER A 765 7.11 23.62 11.46
N VAL A 766 7.97 24.27 12.26
CA VAL A 766 8.49 25.61 11.95
C VAL A 766 9.44 25.57 10.75
N SER A 767 10.38 24.62 10.73
CA SER A 767 11.29 24.37 9.60
C SER A 767 10.52 24.28 8.29
N LEU A 768 9.46 23.48 8.26
CA LEU A 768 8.60 23.29 7.10
C LEU A 768 7.85 24.56 6.68
N ALA A 769 7.19 25.24 7.62
CA ALA A 769 6.40 26.44 7.32
C ALA A 769 7.28 27.60 6.81
N VAL A 770 8.44 27.82 7.45
CA VAL A 770 9.39 28.87 7.03
C VAL A 770 10.06 28.50 5.71
N SER A 771 10.42 27.24 5.48
CA SER A 771 11.00 26.80 4.21
C SER A 771 10.04 26.96 3.03
N ARG A 772 8.73 26.72 3.22
CA ARG A 772 7.70 27.01 2.22
C ARG A 772 7.61 28.51 1.90
N LEU A 773 7.71 29.36 2.92
CA LEU A 773 7.77 30.81 2.73
C LEU A 773 9.00 31.22 1.91
N ILE A 774 10.18 30.69 2.24
CA ILE A 774 11.42 30.95 1.51
C ILE A 774 11.31 30.49 0.05
N ALA A 775 10.79 29.28 -0.18
CA ALA A 775 10.58 28.74 -1.52
C ALA A 775 9.66 29.67 -2.32
N HIS A 776 8.54 30.10 -1.74
CA HIS A 776 7.58 30.97 -2.42
C HIS A 776 8.17 32.34 -2.78
N VAL A 777 8.91 32.97 -1.87
CA VAL A 777 9.60 34.25 -2.15
C VAL A 777 10.61 34.11 -3.29
N ARG A 778 11.16 32.91 -3.49
CA ARG A 778 12.04 32.56 -4.61
C ARG A 778 11.30 32.15 -5.89
N GLY A 779 9.97 32.20 -5.90
CA GLY A 779 9.14 31.76 -7.01
C GLY A 779 9.16 30.24 -7.22
N LYS A 780 9.39 29.47 -6.16
CA LYS A 780 9.58 28.01 -6.19
C LYS A 780 8.60 27.30 -5.26
N ASP A 781 8.34 26.04 -5.55
CA ASP A 781 7.75 25.11 -4.60
C ASP A 781 8.83 24.54 -3.66
N LEU A 782 8.40 23.96 -2.53
CA LEU A 782 9.32 23.40 -1.53
C LEU A 782 10.22 22.30 -2.11
N TRP A 783 9.68 21.41 -2.95
CA TRP A 783 10.47 20.34 -3.56
C TRP A 783 11.63 20.86 -4.42
N GLN A 784 11.46 22.02 -5.09
CA GLN A 784 12.52 22.64 -5.88
C GLN A 784 13.62 23.19 -4.98
N LEU A 785 13.25 23.89 -3.90
CA LEU A 785 14.22 24.42 -2.94
C LEU A 785 15.03 23.30 -2.27
N LEU A 786 14.37 22.20 -1.87
CA LEU A 786 15.04 21.02 -1.33
C LEU A 786 16.02 20.41 -2.34
N ARG A 787 15.62 20.30 -3.62
CA ARG A 787 16.48 19.75 -4.68
C ARG A 787 17.72 20.62 -4.88
N GLU A 788 17.56 21.92 -4.98
CA GLU A 788 18.66 22.87 -5.21
C GLU A 788 19.71 22.82 -4.09
N GLU A 789 19.28 22.76 -2.82
CA GLU A 789 20.22 22.65 -1.71
C GLU A 789 20.95 21.31 -1.69
N MET A 790 20.28 20.22 -2.10
CA MET A 790 20.93 18.93 -2.29
C MET A 790 21.95 18.94 -3.44
N GLU A 791 21.64 19.57 -4.57
CA GLU A 791 22.55 19.72 -5.71
C GLU A 791 23.77 20.54 -5.36
N GLU A 792 23.58 21.65 -4.65
CA GLU A 792 24.67 22.49 -4.15
C GLU A 792 25.60 21.70 -3.23
N ALA A 793 25.04 20.93 -2.28
CA ALA A 793 25.82 20.09 -1.38
C ALA A 793 26.62 19.02 -2.15
N MET A 794 25.99 18.32 -3.10
CA MET A 794 26.66 17.34 -3.95
C MET A 794 27.79 17.96 -4.78
N ALA A 795 27.51 19.06 -5.46
CA ALA A 795 28.48 19.75 -6.32
C ALA A 795 29.74 20.16 -5.53
N LYS A 796 29.56 20.74 -4.34
CA LYS A 796 30.68 21.10 -3.45
C LYS A 796 31.48 19.89 -2.99
N VAL A 797 30.81 18.81 -2.56
CA VAL A 797 31.47 17.57 -2.14
C VAL A 797 32.28 16.95 -3.29
N ILE A 798 31.73 16.92 -4.51
CA ILE A 798 32.40 16.36 -5.69
C ILE A 798 33.69 17.14 -6.00
N LEU A 799 33.63 18.47 -5.97
CA LEU A 799 34.80 19.33 -6.21
C LEU A 799 35.91 19.10 -5.17
N ASP A 800 35.55 19.02 -3.90
CA ASP A 800 36.49 18.81 -2.80
C ASP A 800 37.13 17.40 -2.78
N ASN A 801 36.55 16.43 -3.48
CA ASN A 801 36.95 15.02 -3.39
C ASN A 801 37.43 14.40 -4.71
N GLY A 802 37.86 15.22 -5.67
CA GLY A 802 38.47 14.76 -6.93
C GLY A 802 38.06 15.59 -8.13
N GLY A 803 37.00 16.39 -8.01
CA GLY A 803 36.54 17.35 -9.02
C GLY A 803 36.55 16.76 -10.42
N ARG A 804 37.44 17.28 -11.27
CA ARG A 804 37.55 16.92 -12.70
C ARG A 804 37.72 15.42 -12.95
N GLU A 805 38.46 14.70 -12.12
CA GLU A 805 38.67 13.26 -12.31
C GLU A 805 37.37 12.47 -12.13
N ILE A 806 36.60 12.79 -11.09
CA ILE A 806 35.31 12.15 -10.82
C ILE A 806 34.32 12.50 -11.92
N LEU A 807 34.28 13.76 -12.32
CA LEU A 807 33.39 14.25 -13.37
C LEU A 807 33.68 13.54 -14.71
N ALA A 808 34.94 13.29 -15.05
CA ALA A 808 35.32 12.57 -16.27
C ALA A 808 34.87 11.10 -16.27
N GLU A 809 34.80 10.46 -15.09
CA GLU A 809 34.36 9.07 -14.95
C GLU A 809 32.84 8.90 -14.98
N CYS A 810 32.08 9.94 -14.61
CA CYS A 810 30.64 9.84 -14.36
C CYS A 810 29.78 10.51 -15.43
N LEU A 811 30.29 11.57 -16.04
CA LEU A 811 29.52 12.40 -16.97
C LEU A 811 29.69 11.94 -18.41
N SER A 812 28.67 12.20 -19.22
CA SER A 812 28.78 12.02 -20.67
C SER A 812 29.75 13.07 -21.27
N ASP A 813 30.41 12.73 -22.39
CA ASP A 813 31.35 13.62 -23.08
C ASP A 813 30.80 15.03 -23.36
N PRO A 814 29.55 15.22 -23.82
CA PRO A 814 28.98 16.56 -24.03
C PRO A 814 28.81 17.35 -22.72
N THR A 815 28.31 16.71 -21.66
CA THR A 815 28.10 17.35 -20.35
C THR A 815 29.45 17.70 -19.72
N PHE A 816 30.41 16.78 -19.78
CA PHE A 816 31.75 16.98 -19.26
C PHE A 816 32.46 18.15 -19.95
N LYS A 817 32.37 18.26 -21.28
CA LYS A 817 32.96 19.39 -22.04
C LYS A 817 32.37 20.74 -21.64
N LYS A 818 31.06 20.84 -21.38
CA LYS A 818 30.43 22.08 -20.89
C LYS A 818 31.02 22.52 -19.56
N VAL A 819 31.12 21.59 -18.61
CA VAL A 819 31.71 21.87 -17.28
C VAL A 819 33.21 22.18 -17.37
N GLN A 820 33.94 21.47 -18.23
CA GLN A 820 35.39 21.64 -18.42
C GLN A 820 35.75 23.01 -19.02
N SER A 821 34.85 23.59 -19.82
CA SER A 821 35.07 24.89 -20.46
C SER A 821 35.11 26.07 -19.47
N ASP A 822 34.59 25.89 -18.25
CA ASP A 822 34.72 26.87 -17.18
C ASP A 822 36.09 26.76 -16.50
N LYS A 823 36.90 27.81 -16.65
CA LYS A 823 38.25 27.91 -16.09
C LYS A 823 38.25 27.98 -14.56
N ASN A 824 37.17 28.44 -13.94
CA ASN A 824 37.09 28.64 -12.49
C ASN A 824 36.64 27.39 -11.73
N GLY A 825 36.04 26.40 -12.41
CA GLY A 825 35.67 25.11 -11.82
C GLY A 825 34.79 25.23 -10.58
N THR A 826 33.78 26.10 -10.62
CA THR A 826 32.94 26.41 -9.45
C THR A 826 31.78 25.44 -9.29
N TRP A 827 31.25 25.32 -8.08
CA TRP A 827 30.09 24.47 -7.81
C TRP A 827 28.83 24.96 -8.54
N GLN A 828 28.70 26.27 -8.78
CA GLN A 828 27.60 26.86 -9.54
C GLN A 828 27.58 26.36 -10.99
N THR A 829 28.76 26.15 -11.58
CA THR A 829 28.86 25.61 -12.94
C THR A 829 28.41 24.16 -13.00
N LEU A 830 28.67 23.37 -11.96
CA LEU A 830 28.15 22.00 -11.87
C LEU A 830 26.63 22.00 -11.80
N VAL A 831 26.04 22.72 -10.84
CA VAL A 831 24.58 22.79 -10.67
C VAL A 831 23.88 23.26 -11.95
N ARG A 832 24.46 24.21 -12.70
CA ARG A 832 23.86 24.71 -13.95
C ARG A 832 23.91 23.74 -15.14
N ASN A 833 24.85 22.79 -15.14
CA ASN A 833 25.15 21.99 -16.33
C ASN A 833 25.03 20.48 -16.11
N VAL A 834 24.88 20.03 -14.87
CA VAL A 834 24.86 18.62 -14.48
C VAL A 834 23.55 18.36 -13.76
N HIS A 835 22.74 17.45 -14.30
CA HIS A 835 21.44 17.13 -13.71
C HIS A 835 21.59 16.37 -12.39
N PHE A 836 20.54 16.40 -11.56
CA PHE A 836 20.48 15.74 -10.26
C PHE A 836 21.00 14.29 -10.26
N GLU A 837 20.58 13.45 -11.21
CA GLU A 837 20.99 12.04 -11.27
C GLU A 837 22.48 11.88 -11.60
N ASP A 838 23.04 12.78 -12.39
CA ASP A 838 24.46 12.78 -12.73
C ASP A 838 25.30 13.19 -11.52
N LEU A 839 24.82 14.16 -10.73
CA LEU A 839 25.42 14.53 -9.45
C LEU A 839 25.39 13.35 -8.46
N VAL A 840 24.28 12.61 -8.37
CA VAL A 840 24.19 11.40 -7.54
C VAL A 840 25.21 10.35 -7.99
N ARG A 841 25.36 10.09 -9.30
CA ARG A 841 26.38 9.17 -9.82
C ARG A 841 27.80 9.61 -9.47
N CYS A 842 28.09 10.91 -9.57
CA CYS A 842 29.36 11.47 -9.13
C CYS A 842 29.57 11.31 -7.62
N LEU A 843 28.55 11.53 -6.80
CA LEU A 843 28.60 11.34 -5.35
C LEU A 843 28.88 9.88 -4.98
N GLN A 844 28.31 8.92 -5.72
CA GLN A 844 28.61 7.49 -5.55
C GLN A 844 30.09 7.17 -5.81
N LYS A 845 30.71 7.82 -6.81
CA LYS A 845 32.16 7.69 -7.03
C LYS A 845 32.98 8.34 -5.92
N VAL A 846 32.55 9.49 -5.39
CA VAL A 846 33.18 10.09 -4.19
C VAL A 846 33.17 9.07 -3.04
N ALA A 847 32.02 8.45 -2.77
CA ALA A 847 31.88 7.46 -1.70
C ALA A 847 32.84 6.26 -1.89
N GLN A 848 32.92 5.72 -3.11
CA GLN A 848 33.84 4.62 -3.46
C GLN A 848 35.31 5.00 -3.22
N ARG A 849 35.73 6.21 -3.63
CA ARG A 849 37.11 6.70 -3.45
C ARG A 849 37.43 7.06 -1.99
N ARG A 850 36.44 7.41 -1.18
CA ARG A 850 36.65 7.71 0.25
C ARG A 850 36.72 6.44 1.10
N ALA A 851 35.98 5.39 0.73
CA ALA A 851 36.07 4.08 1.35
C ALA A 851 37.51 3.53 1.30
N THR A 852 38.26 3.74 0.21
CA THR A 852 39.68 3.34 0.12
C THR A 852 40.61 4.14 1.03
N LYS A 853 40.15 5.29 1.54
CA LYS A 853 40.88 6.17 2.46
C LYS A 853 40.37 6.05 3.91
N ASN A 854 39.52 5.07 4.22
CA ASN A 854 38.84 4.94 5.53
C ASN A 854 38.12 6.22 5.99
N ALA A 855 37.59 7.01 5.05
CA ALA A 855 36.87 8.24 5.35
C ALA A 855 35.39 8.08 4.96
N THR A 856 34.48 8.57 5.80
CA THR A 856 33.04 8.40 5.53
C THR A 856 32.52 9.46 4.57
N LEU A 857 31.44 9.14 3.86
CA LEU A 857 30.74 10.07 2.98
C LEU A 857 29.97 11.11 3.80
N TYR A 858 29.31 10.70 4.89
CA TYR A 858 28.54 11.61 5.73
C TYR A 858 29.42 12.74 6.26
N GLN A 859 30.69 12.49 6.60
CA GLN A 859 31.62 13.52 7.05
C GLN A 859 31.90 14.56 5.95
N ALA A 860 32.03 14.11 4.70
CA ALA A 860 32.23 15.02 3.56
C ALA A 860 30.98 15.87 3.32
N LEU A 861 29.80 15.27 3.38
CA LEU A 861 28.53 15.99 3.23
C LEU A 861 28.32 16.99 4.37
N ARG A 862 28.57 16.61 5.63
CA ARG A 862 28.47 17.51 6.80
C ARG A 862 29.40 18.72 6.71
N LYS A 863 30.55 18.61 6.05
CA LYS A 863 31.43 19.76 5.81
C LYS A 863 30.75 20.85 4.97
N HIS A 864 29.92 20.45 4.00
CA HIS A 864 29.21 21.38 3.11
C HIS A 864 27.75 21.62 3.53
N MET A 865 27.24 20.82 4.46
CA MET A 865 25.97 21.01 5.18
C MET A 865 26.25 21.07 6.68
N PRO A 866 26.83 22.18 7.20
CA PRO A 866 27.21 22.32 8.61
C PRO A 866 25.99 22.52 9.53
N ILE A 867 25.08 21.54 9.57
CA ILE A 867 23.77 21.59 10.25
C ILE A 867 23.87 22.01 11.73
N TYR A 868 24.94 21.59 12.41
CA TYR A 868 25.13 21.84 13.85
C TYR A 868 26.03 23.05 14.16
N GLY A 869 26.36 23.84 13.14
CA GLY A 869 27.38 24.89 13.22
C GLY A 869 28.81 24.34 13.07
N SER A 870 29.76 25.27 12.96
CA SER A 870 31.21 25.00 12.90
C SER A 870 31.87 25.04 14.27
#